data_AF-A0A950PUV9-F1
#
_entry.id   AF-A0A950PUV9-F1
#
_cell.length_a   1.000
_cell.length_b   1.000
_cell.length_c   1.000
_cell.angle_alpha   90.00
_cell.angle_beta   90.00
_cell.angle_gamma   90.00
#
_symmetry.space_group_name_H-M   'P 1'
#
loop_
_entity.id
_entity.type
_entity.pdbx_description
1 polymer ?
#
loop_
_entity_poly.entity_id
_entity_poly.type
_entity_poly.pdbx_seq_one_letter_code
_entity_poly.pdbx_strand_id
1 'polypeptide(L)'
;MALAVALVVLLALVPAAWVALKRWAGRRAAGPLWPLLLFAVLALAYALVVPPWQTPDEPQHMVHVEVVRRGGFGAAEQLLPFKTPPPGVARMNADVQRQIVASMRATNAGKWLPGGIAGLRAGAVPGPTELNHPPLYYDVAAVLLRPFGSLPVVGRLAILRVLGVVLATAVVWCCGAAGRLLFPGKRWAEASAAIALAVPTFVVFAGAVNNDALAQFLAALLVLLLLAGVVDAGRIARPLPWFGLIVVLLVLGVLTKRTFVPLVPVVLVAIAVRVRPHPRAMLAALAAVEAVVGLVLVTGADARLASWHRATMTGTSRCAGGHGDEWAICLTPSSYQVSQKVPLVDADELGGETVRAAVWMRGNSSTFALDVNTDHGPVAHAEEQPTAEWRYVVVTGHVPVKPGYLGLALTKQGPGTVVVDDVKLSPFDPNQPGAYTDPSVDLPAPNFITNGSGESAVLSAPTALPGPIRRVVDGAVDSVDGLVRQPGAVVDSAGILTRRAAQGFGSFWGTVGWQVPMPLFPVAIQWALAVLVAAGVAGFVALVLRRGFPLAPAAVLASAIVCVGAAAVLQTVPPTEVEAISGRYLFPALVAFTVVLAAGWRHLWPATTDAFRLVLRLSIPAIQLLFIALVLVPFLS
;
A
#
# COMPACT_ATOMS: atom_id res chain seq x y z
N MET A 1 -16.52 9.25 31.27
CA MET A 1 -17.28 10.40 30.72
C MET A 1 -16.58 11.06 29.53
N ALA A 2 -15.32 11.55 29.65
CA ALA A 2 -14.60 12.23 28.57
C ALA A 2 -14.51 11.42 27.25
N LEU A 3 -14.19 10.12 27.32
CA LEU A 3 -14.16 9.24 26.15
C LEU A 3 -15.52 9.16 25.45
N ALA A 4 -16.60 8.89 26.19
CA ALA A 4 -17.94 8.78 25.62
C ALA A 4 -18.38 10.09 24.92
N VAL A 5 -18.10 11.24 25.53
CA VAL A 5 -18.35 12.56 24.93
C VAL A 5 -17.56 12.73 23.62
N ALA A 6 -16.27 12.38 23.62
CA ALA A 6 -15.43 12.47 22.41
C ALA A 6 -15.97 11.61 21.26
N LEU A 7 -16.38 10.36 21.55
CA LEU A 7 -16.94 9.45 20.55
C LEU A 7 -18.26 10.00 19.99
N VAL A 8 -19.15 10.52 20.86
CA VAL A 8 -20.42 11.11 20.43
C VAL A 8 -20.20 12.35 19.57
N VAL A 9 -19.28 13.24 19.96
CA VAL A 9 -18.95 14.45 19.19
C VAL A 9 -18.41 14.09 17.80
N LEU A 10 -17.51 13.11 17.72
CA LEU A 10 -16.97 12.66 16.42
C LEU A 10 -18.05 12.03 15.54
N LEU A 11 -18.91 11.16 16.09
CA LEU A 11 -20.01 10.57 15.34
C LEU A 11 -21.04 11.61 14.89
N ALA A 12 -21.27 12.65 15.70
CA ALA A 12 -22.17 13.76 15.35
C ALA A 12 -21.67 14.60 14.16
N LEU A 13 -20.39 14.50 13.79
CA LEU A 13 -19.86 15.13 12.58
C LEU A 13 -20.57 14.63 11.32
N VAL A 14 -21.02 13.37 11.27
CA VAL A 14 -21.74 12.82 10.10
C VAL A 14 -23.06 13.55 9.84
N PRO A 15 -24.04 13.57 10.76
CA PRO A 15 -25.28 14.31 10.55
C PRO A 15 -25.06 15.82 10.48
N ALA A 16 -24.10 16.39 11.23
CA ALA A 16 -23.80 17.82 11.17
C ALA A 16 -23.25 18.24 9.79
N ALA A 17 -22.29 17.49 9.24
CA ALA A 17 -21.76 17.72 7.90
C ALA A 17 -22.84 17.54 6.84
N TRP A 18 -23.73 16.56 6.98
CA TRP A 18 -24.86 16.40 6.07
C TRP A 18 -25.82 17.60 6.12
N VAL A 19 -26.16 18.11 7.30
CA VAL A 19 -27.01 19.31 7.46
C VAL A 19 -26.33 20.54 6.83
N ALA A 20 -25.03 20.73 7.08
CA ALA A 20 -24.26 21.82 6.48
C ALA A 20 -24.26 21.70 4.96
N LEU A 21 -23.93 20.53 4.41
CA LEU A 21 -23.92 20.29 2.97
C LEU A 21 -25.31 20.50 2.34
N LYS A 22 -26.38 20.06 3.01
CA LYS A 22 -27.76 20.29 2.56
C LYS A 22 -28.11 21.78 2.52
N ARG A 23 -27.64 22.57 3.49
CA ARG A 23 -27.86 24.02 3.54
C ARG A 23 -27.07 24.76 2.45
N TRP A 24 -25.81 24.39 2.23
CA TRP A 24 -24.90 25.11 1.34
C TRP A 24 -25.00 24.69 -0.13
N ALA A 25 -25.15 23.39 -0.39
CA ALA A 25 -25.15 22.81 -1.74
C ALA A 25 -26.51 22.21 -2.15
N GLY A 26 -27.50 22.24 -1.25
CA GLY A 26 -28.86 21.78 -1.50
C GLY A 26 -29.07 20.28 -1.29
N ARG A 27 -30.35 19.86 -1.33
CA ARG A 27 -30.76 18.47 -1.06
C ARG A 27 -30.19 17.46 -2.05
N ARG A 28 -30.01 17.85 -3.33
CA ARG A 28 -29.43 16.98 -4.36
C ARG A 28 -27.96 16.69 -4.10
N ALA A 29 -27.17 17.66 -3.64
CA ALA A 29 -25.77 17.41 -3.31
C ALA A 29 -25.63 16.55 -2.04
N ALA A 30 -26.43 16.85 -1.01
CA ALA A 30 -26.40 16.12 0.25
C ALA A 30 -26.88 14.66 0.13
N GLY A 31 -27.89 14.40 -0.71
CA GLY A 31 -28.49 13.08 -0.83
C GLY A 31 -29.30 12.68 0.41
N PRO A 32 -29.83 11.44 0.45
CA PRO A 32 -30.52 10.92 1.63
C PRO A 32 -29.52 10.66 2.77
N LEU A 33 -29.94 10.91 4.01
CA LEU A 33 -29.11 10.70 5.20
C LEU A 33 -29.00 9.22 5.61
N TRP A 34 -30.01 8.40 5.28
CA TRP A 34 -30.11 7.01 5.77
C TRP A 34 -28.91 6.11 5.41
N PRO A 35 -28.26 6.16 4.21
CA PRO A 35 -27.13 5.30 3.91
C PRO A 35 -25.92 5.64 4.79
N LEU A 36 -25.75 6.93 5.12
CA LEU A 36 -24.64 7.40 5.93
C LEU A 36 -24.81 6.95 7.38
N LEU A 37 -26.03 7.08 7.93
CA LEU A 37 -26.32 6.61 9.28
C LEU A 37 -26.25 5.08 9.38
N LEU A 38 -26.80 4.36 8.41
CA LEU A 38 -26.74 2.89 8.38
C LEU A 38 -25.29 2.42 8.32
N PHE A 39 -24.47 3.00 7.44
CA PHE A 39 -23.05 2.68 7.36
C PHE A 39 -22.33 2.97 8.67
N ALA A 40 -22.51 4.18 9.24
CA ALA A 40 -21.85 4.56 10.49
C ALA A 40 -22.23 3.62 11.65
N VAL A 41 -23.49 3.20 11.75
CA VAL A 41 -23.95 2.25 12.76
C VAL A 41 -23.32 0.87 12.57
N LEU A 42 -23.32 0.33 11.34
CA LEU A 42 -22.72 -0.98 11.05
C LEU A 42 -21.20 -0.97 11.28
N ALA A 43 -20.51 0.06 10.78
CA ALA A 43 -19.07 0.22 10.94
C ALA A 43 -18.68 0.39 12.41
N LEU A 44 -19.46 1.15 13.19
CA LEU A 44 -19.26 1.27 14.63
C LEU A 44 -19.48 -0.06 15.35
N ALA A 45 -20.52 -0.82 14.98
CA ALA A 45 -20.76 -2.14 15.54
C ALA A 45 -19.57 -3.08 15.30
N TYR A 46 -19.03 -3.11 14.08
CA TYR A 46 -17.81 -3.88 13.80
C TYR A 46 -16.59 -3.36 14.57
N ALA A 47 -16.40 -2.04 14.65
CA ALA A 47 -15.28 -1.44 15.39
C ALA A 47 -15.30 -1.79 16.90
N LEU A 48 -16.49 -2.04 17.47
CA LEU A 48 -16.70 -2.47 18.85
C LEU A 48 -16.55 -3.99 19.03
N VAL A 49 -17.02 -4.77 18.07
CA VAL A 49 -16.99 -6.25 18.12
C VAL A 49 -15.59 -6.79 17.82
N VAL A 50 -14.85 -6.18 16.89
CA VAL A 50 -13.47 -6.58 16.57
C VAL A 50 -12.56 -6.15 17.72
N PRO A 51 -11.87 -7.09 18.41
CA PRO A 51 -11.04 -6.74 19.55
C PRO A 51 -9.94 -5.73 19.21
N PRO A 52 -9.42 -4.97 20.20
CA PRO A 52 -8.25 -4.13 20.01
C PRO A 52 -7.09 -4.92 19.39
N TRP A 53 -6.38 -4.28 18.46
CA TRP A 53 -5.18 -4.80 17.79
C TRP A 53 -5.43 -5.91 16.77
N GLN A 54 -6.69 -6.19 16.43
CA GLN A 54 -7.07 -7.23 15.48
C GLN A 54 -7.31 -6.72 14.05
N THR A 55 -7.19 -5.42 13.79
CA THR A 55 -7.20 -4.91 12.40
C THR A 55 -5.76 -4.75 11.88
N PRO A 56 -5.44 -5.14 10.64
CA PRO A 56 -4.12 -4.89 10.03
C PRO A 56 -3.92 -3.39 9.79
N ASP A 57 -2.83 -2.68 10.02
CA ASP A 57 -1.56 -2.92 10.68
C ASP A 57 -1.54 -2.13 12.02
N GLU A 58 -2.65 -2.23 12.77
CA GLU A 58 -3.12 -1.26 13.76
C GLU A 58 -2.14 -0.89 14.89
N PRO A 59 -1.44 -1.83 15.57
CA PRO A 59 -0.44 -1.49 16.58
C PRO A 59 0.68 -0.59 16.04
N GLN A 60 1.19 -0.85 14.84
CA GLN A 60 2.31 -0.11 14.28
C GLN A 60 1.89 1.29 13.84
N HIS A 61 0.68 1.44 13.27
CA HIS A 61 0.12 2.77 13.04
C HIS A 61 -0.11 3.52 14.36
N MET A 62 -0.54 2.84 15.43
CA MET A 62 -0.68 3.47 16.75
C MET A 62 0.67 3.90 17.34
N VAL A 63 1.74 3.13 17.15
CA VAL A 63 3.11 3.54 17.52
C VAL A 63 3.43 4.88 16.84
N HIS A 64 3.21 4.98 15.52
CA HIS A 64 3.47 6.21 14.77
C HIS A 64 2.66 7.40 15.33
N VAL A 65 1.35 7.24 15.51
CA VAL A 65 0.50 8.32 16.05
C VAL A 65 0.98 8.77 17.44
N GLU A 66 1.33 7.84 18.34
CA GLU A 66 1.78 8.18 19.70
C GLU A 66 3.16 8.84 19.71
N VAL A 67 4.08 8.41 18.84
CA VAL A 67 5.38 9.05 18.65
C VAL A 67 5.20 10.50 18.21
N VAL A 68 4.34 10.76 17.22
CA VAL A 68 4.07 12.14 16.75
C VAL A 68 3.32 12.95 17.81
N ARG A 69 2.38 12.33 18.54
CA ARG A 69 1.61 13.01 19.61
C ARG A 69 2.51 13.50 20.74
N ARG A 70 3.53 12.72 21.11
CA ARG A 70 4.45 13.04 22.22
C ARG A 70 5.68 13.84 21.77
N GLY A 71 6.21 13.53 20.59
CA GLY A 71 7.44 14.10 20.05
C GLY A 71 7.26 15.31 19.13
N GLY A 72 6.02 15.57 18.68
CA GLY A 72 5.74 16.60 17.69
C GLY A 72 5.85 16.09 16.24
N PHE A 73 5.53 16.96 15.29
CA PHE A 73 5.61 16.66 13.87
C PHE A 73 7.06 16.36 13.46
N GLY A 74 7.26 15.33 12.65
CA GLY A 74 8.59 14.86 12.25
C GLY A 74 9.33 13.97 13.26
N ALA A 75 8.78 13.73 14.46
CA ALA A 75 9.43 12.86 15.46
C ALA A 75 9.65 11.43 14.96
N ALA A 76 8.71 10.87 14.20
CA ALA A 76 8.84 9.55 13.58
C ALA A 76 10.04 9.48 12.62
N GLU A 77 10.35 10.57 11.91
CA GLU A 77 11.47 10.63 10.98
C GLU A 77 12.84 10.55 11.68
N GLN A 78 12.90 10.93 12.95
CA GLN A 78 14.12 10.84 13.77
C GLN A 78 14.39 9.41 14.26
N LEU A 79 13.39 8.54 14.20
CA LEU A 79 13.45 7.13 14.62
C LEU A 79 13.67 6.16 13.45
N LEU A 80 13.93 6.68 12.25
CA LEU A 80 14.24 5.83 11.11
C LEU A 80 15.57 5.09 11.34
N PRO A 81 15.70 3.82 10.92
CA PRO A 81 16.85 2.96 11.27
C PRO A 81 18.23 3.53 10.94
N PHE A 82 18.31 4.43 9.96
CA PHE A 82 19.56 5.06 9.50
C PHE A 82 19.88 6.39 10.20
N LYS A 83 19.07 6.81 11.17
CA LYS A 83 19.36 7.97 12.01
C LYS A 83 19.65 7.51 13.42
N THR A 84 20.58 8.17 14.09
CA THR A 84 20.76 8.02 15.53
C THR A 84 19.74 8.92 16.23
N PRO A 85 18.67 8.36 16.84
CA PRO A 85 17.65 9.18 17.47
C PRO A 85 18.23 9.91 18.68
N PRO A 86 17.82 11.16 18.96
CA PRO A 86 18.17 11.82 20.21
C PRO A 86 17.74 10.96 21.42
N PRO A 87 18.51 10.91 22.51
CA PRO A 87 18.20 10.04 23.67
C PRO A 87 16.80 10.27 24.26
N GLY A 88 16.27 11.48 24.18
CA GLY A 88 14.90 11.79 24.59
C GLY A 88 13.85 11.10 23.72
N VAL A 89 14.04 11.12 22.39
CA VAL A 89 13.12 10.52 21.41
C VAL A 89 13.19 9.00 21.46
N ALA A 90 14.40 8.44 21.62
CA ALA A 90 14.58 7.00 21.81
C ALA A 90 13.85 6.48 23.07
N ARG A 91 14.01 7.17 24.21
CA ARG A 91 13.31 6.82 25.46
C ARG A 91 11.79 6.93 25.33
N MET A 92 11.31 7.96 24.65
CA MET A 92 9.89 8.15 24.38
C MET A 92 9.31 7.04 23.49
N ASN A 93 10.01 6.65 22.41
CA ASN A 93 9.57 5.54 21.55
C ASN A 93 9.54 4.21 22.31
N ALA A 94 10.58 3.93 23.12
CA ALA A 94 10.61 2.75 23.98
C ALA A 94 9.42 2.72 24.95
N ASP A 95 9.02 3.87 25.49
CA ASP A 95 7.82 3.98 26.33
C ASP A 95 6.51 3.73 25.58
N VAL A 96 6.37 4.30 24.37
CA VAL A 96 5.22 4.05 23.49
C VAL A 96 5.08 2.57 23.17
N GLN A 97 6.18 1.93 22.74
CA GLN A 97 6.25 0.50 22.45
C GLN A 97 5.81 -0.33 23.66
N ARG A 98 6.37 -0.05 24.86
CA ARG A 98 5.99 -0.75 26.10
C ARG A 98 4.50 -0.62 26.41
N GLN A 99 3.93 0.58 26.29
CA GLN A 99 2.50 0.81 26.58
C GLN A 99 1.59 0.06 25.60
N ILE A 100 1.94 0.03 24.31
CA ILE A 100 1.16 -0.70 23.30
C ILE A 100 1.26 -2.21 23.55
N VAL A 101 2.46 -2.75 23.77
CA VAL A 101 2.64 -4.18 24.11
C VAL A 101 1.89 -4.56 25.37
N ALA A 102 1.94 -3.73 26.42
CA ALA A 102 1.17 -3.96 27.65
C ALA A 102 -0.33 -4.01 27.37
N SER A 103 -0.84 -3.08 26.55
CA SER A 103 -2.25 -3.08 26.17
C SER A 103 -2.65 -4.28 25.30
N MET A 104 -1.77 -4.74 24.40
CA MET A 104 -1.97 -5.94 23.59
C MET A 104 -2.05 -7.19 24.47
N ARG A 105 -1.21 -7.30 25.50
CA ARG A 105 -1.29 -8.38 26.50
C ARG A 105 -2.59 -8.31 27.30
N ALA A 106 -2.97 -7.11 27.75
CA ALA A 106 -4.19 -6.89 28.54
C ALA A 106 -5.48 -7.23 27.77
N THR A 107 -5.49 -7.04 26.44
CA THR A 107 -6.64 -7.39 25.58
C THR A 107 -6.51 -8.76 24.92
N ASN A 108 -5.57 -9.60 25.38
CA ASN A 108 -5.29 -10.93 24.83
C ASN A 108 -5.08 -10.95 23.30
N ALA A 109 -4.44 -9.92 22.74
CA ALA A 109 -4.25 -9.79 21.29
C ALA A 109 -3.50 -10.98 20.68
N GLY A 110 -2.64 -11.64 21.47
CA GLY A 110 -1.91 -12.84 21.07
C GLY A 110 -2.79 -14.03 20.69
N LYS A 111 -4.02 -14.16 21.24
CA LYS A 111 -4.95 -15.26 20.89
C LYS A 111 -5.23 -15.32 19.39
N TRP A 112 -5.35 -14.16 18.75
CA TRP A 112 -5.75 -14.03 17.35
C TRP A 112 -4.60 -13.58 16.42
N LEU A 113 -3.37 -13.58 16.94
CA LEU A 113 -2.17 -13.10 16.25
C LEU A 113 -1.06 -14.18 16.19
N PRO A 114 -1.29 -15.34 15.54
CA PRO A 114 -0.40 -16.50 15.62
C PRO A 114 1.07 -16.23 15.21
N GLY A 115 1.32 -15.27 14.31
CA GLY A 115 2.68 -14.86 13.92
C GLY A 115 3.31 -13.75 14.78
N GLY A 116 2.52 -13.03 15.58
CA GLY A 116 3.02 -11.90 16.38
C GLY A 116 3.34 -12.23 17.84
N ILE A 117 3.06 -13.47 18.28
CA ILE A 117 3.32 -13.90 19.66
C ILE A 117 4.80 -13.80 20.02
N ALA A 118 5.71 -14.13 19.09
CA ALA A 118 7.16 -14.04 19.31
C ALA A 118 7.59 -12.59 19.60
N GLY A 119 7.15 -11.62 18.77
CA GLY A 119 7.38 -10.20 19.01
C GLY A 119 6.80 -9.72 20.34
N LEU A 120 5.55 -10.12 20.64
CA LEU A 120 4.91 -9.79 21.92
C LEU A 120 5.66 -10.34 23.13
N ARG A 121 6.23 -11.56 23.04
CA ARG A 121 7.08 -12.15 24.09
C ARG A 121 8.40 -11.39 24.23
N ALA A 122 9.00 -10.98 23.12
CA ALA A 122 10.21 -10.15 23.07
C ALA A 122 9.97 -8.69 23.52
N GLY A 123 8.73 -8.30 23.82
CA GLY A 123 8.41 -6.94 24.26
C GLY A 123 8.36 -5.92 23.12
N ALA A 124 8.24 -6.40 21.87
CA ALA A 124 8.12 -5.57 20.68
C ALA A 124 6.69 -5.60 20.12
N VAL A 125 6.27 -4.49 19.52
CA VAL A 125 5.03 -4.47 18.74
C VAL A 125 5.24 -5.30 17.46
N PRO A 126 4.39 -6.30 17.18
CA PRO A 126 4.53 -7.14 15.99
C PRO A 126 4.31 -6.37 14.68
N GLY A 127 4.83 -6.93 13.58
CA GLY A 127 4.67 -6.39 12.22
C GLY A 127 5.74 -5.35 11.82
N PRO A 128 5.76 -4.97 10.53
CA PRO A 128 6.73 -4.01 10.01
C PRO A 128 6.50 -2.62 10.61
N THR A 129 7.58 -1.84 10.76
CA THR A 129 7.48 -0.47 11.27
C THR A 129 6.76 0.44 10.29
N GLU A 130 5.75 1.17 10.77
CA GLU A 130 4.98 2.14 9.98
C GLU A 130 5.55 3.57 10.08
N LEU A 131 6.69 3.77 10.78
CA LEU A 131 7.30 5.08 11.00
C LEU A 131 7.82 5.76 9.72
N ASN A 132 8.05 4.98 8.66
CA ASN A 132 8.51 5.46 7.36
C ASN A 132 7.37 5.95 6.44
N HIS A 133 6.10 5.86 6.87
CA HIS A 133 4.97 6.30 6.06
C HIS A 133 4.85 7.83 5.99
N PRO A 134 4.18 8.38 4.94
CA PRO A 134 3.89 9.80 4.83
C PRO A 134 3.11 10.34 6.05
N PRO A 135 3.34 11.60 6.46
CA PRO A 135 2.99 12.05 7.82
C PRO A 135 1.52 12.46 8.02
N LEU A 136 0.78 12.84 6.96
CA LEU A 136 -0.47 13.61 7.11
C LEU A 136 -1.52 12.93 7.99
N TYR A 137 -1.76 11.63 7.81
CA TYR A 137 -2.71 10.89 8.63
C TYR A 137 -2.30 10.91 10.11
N TYR A 138 -1.02 10.67 10.39
CA TYR A 138 -0.49 10.58 11.74
C TYR A 138 -0.48 11.93 12.44
N ASP A 139 -0.18 13.01 11.72
CA ASP A 139 -0.24 14.37 12.24
C ASP A 139 -1.67 14.75 12.64
N VAL A 140 -2.65 14.46 11.78
CA VAL A 140 -4.08 14.69 12.07
C VAL A 140 -4.55 13.85 13.26
N ALA A 141 -4.22 12.56 13.27
CA ALA A 141 -4.56 11.65 14.35
C ALA A 141 -3.91 12.06 15.69
N ALA A 142 -2.64 12.49 15.65
CA ALA A 142 -1.91 12.96 16.82
C ALA A 142 -2.54 14.23 17.39
N VAL A 143 -2.87 15.22 16.54
CA VAL A 143 -3.57 16.45 16.97
C VAL A 143 -4.91 16.12 17.60
N LEU A 144 -5.70 15.23 16.99
CA LEU A 144 -6.98 14.78 17.54
C LEU A 144 -6.82 14.14 18.93
N LEU A 145 -5.74 13.39 19.15
CA LEU A 145 -5.48 12.71 20.42
C LEU A 145 -4.82 13.56 21.50
N ARG A 146 -4.31 14.77 21.19
CA ARG A 146 -3.65 15.63 22.19
C ARG A 146 -4.49 15.87 23.45
N PRO A 147 -5.80 16.20 23.36
CA PRO A 147 -6.64 16.41 24.55
C PRO A 147 -6.88 15.14 25.37
N PHE A 148 -6.61 13.97 24.79
CA PHE A 148 -6.92 12.65 25.36
C PHE A 148 -5.66 11.89 25.79
N GLY A 149 -4.54 12.60 25.97
CA GLY A 149 -3.25 12.00 26.34
C GLY A 149 -3.25 11.24 27.67
N SER A 150 -4.20 11.51 28.57
CA SER A 150 -4.36 10.82 29.86
C SER A 150 -5.16 9.52 29.77
N LEU A 151 -5.90 9.27 28.68
CA LEU A 151 -6.66 8.03 28.52
C LEU A 151 -5.71 6.82 28.35
N PRO A 152 -6.14 5.59 28.71
CA PRO A 152 -5.41 4.40 28.32
C PRO A 152 -5.25 4.31 26.79
N VAL A 153 -4.21 3.61 26.31
CA VAL A 153 -3.94 3.42 24.88
C VAL A 153 -5.17 2.90 24.13
N VAL A 154 -5.90 1.95 24.70
CA VAL A 154 -7.13 1.38 24.11
C VAL A 154 -8.25 2.43 24.00
N GLY A 155 -8.34 3.37 24.95
CA GLY A 155 -9.30 4.48 24.87
C GLY A 155 -8.96 5.45 23.74
N ARG A 156 -7.67 5.74 23.53
CA ARG A 156 -7.21 6.54 22.39
C ARG A 156 -7.39 5.79 21.06
N LEU A 157 -7.17 4.48 21.05
CA LEU A 157 -7.44 3.61 19.91
C LEU A 157 -8.91 3.74 19.49
N ALA A 158 -9.86 3.64 20.43
CA ALA A 158 -11.28 3.76 20.15
C ALA A 158 -11.66 5.10 19.47
N ILE A 159 -11.02 6.20 19.88
CA ILE A 159 -11.21 7.53 19.24
C ILE A 159 -10.77 7.49 17.78
N LEU A 160 -9.60 6.90 17.50
CA LEU A 160 -9.09 6.78 16.13
C LEU A 160 -9.89 5.81 15.27
N ARG A 161 -10.44 4.73 15.84
CA ARG A 161 -11.38 3.85 15.13
C ARG A 161 -12.63 4.62 14.70
N VAL A 162 -13.19 5.46 15.56
CA VAL A 162 -14.33 6.34 15.20
C VAL A 162 -13.95 7.37 14.13
N LEU A 163 -12.74 7.93 14.17
CA LEU A 163 -12.24 8.78 13.09
C LEU A 163 -12.26 8.04 11.75
N GLY A 164 -11.78 6.79 11.71
CA GLY A 164 -11.87 5.92 10.53
C GLY A 164 -13.30 5.75 10.03
N VAL A 165 -14.25 5.48 10.93
CA VAL A 165 -15.69 5.33 10.60
C VAL A 165 -16.25 6.60 9.97
N VAL A 166 -15.90 7.79 10.50
CA VAL A 166 -16.34 9.08 9.93
C VAL A 166 -15.77 9.28 8.53
N LEU A 167 -14.49 9.00 8.31
CA LEU A 167 -13.84 9.11 7.00
C LEU A 167 -14.44 8.14 5.97
N ALA A 168 -14.65 6.88 6.35
CA ALA A 168 -15.28 5.87 5.48
C ALA A 168 -16.75 6.21 5.18
N THR A 169 -17.48 6.82 6.13
CA THR A 169 -18.84 7.33 5.86
C THR A 169 -18.81 8.44 4.80
N ALA A 170 -17.78 9.28 4.80
CA ALA A 170 -17.60 10.30 3.77
C ALA A 170 -17.27 9.69 2.39
N VAL A 171 -16.57 8.55 2.33
CA VAL A 171 -16.38 7.77 1.09
C VAL A 171 -17.71 7.24 0.55
N VAL A 172 -18.60 6.72 1.42
CA VAL A 172 -19.95 6.29 1.03
C VAL A 172 -20.74 7.47 0.46
N TRP A 173 -20.65 8.64 1.09
CA TRP A 173 -21.26 9.85 0.57
C TRP A 173 -20.72 10.19 -0.83
N CYS A 174 -19.39 10.09 -1.06
CA CYS A 174 -18.79 10.30 -2.38
C CYS A 174 -19.32 9.32 -3.44
N CYS A 175 -19.49 8.04 -3.08
CA CYS A 175 -20.08 7.04 -3.98
C CYS A 175 -21.51 7.43 -4.40
N GLY A 176 -22.36 7.80 -3.43
CA GLY A 176 -23.71 8.29 -3.72
C GLY A 176 -23.74 9.61 -4.49
N ALA A 177 -22.83 10.53 -4.18
CA ALA A 177 -22.68 11.80 -4.88
C ALA A 177 -22.28 11.59 -6.35
N ALA A 178 -21.38 10.65 -6.64
CA ALA A 178 -21.02 10.28 -8.01
C ALA A 178 -22.20 9.69 -8.77
N GLY A 179 -23.00 8.82 -8.13
CA GLY A 179 -24.24 8.31 -8.71
C GLY A 179 -25.26 9.41 -9.00
N ARG A 180 -25.46 10.37 -8.08
CA ARG A 180 -26.35 11.54 -8.32
C ARG A 180 -25.85 12.48 -9.39
N LEU A 181 -24.53 12.63 -9.51
CA LEU A 181 -23.87 13.43 -10.54
C LEU A 181 -24.09 12.83 -11.93
N LEU A 182 -23.89 11.51 -12.07
CA LEU A 182 -23.93 10.82 -13.36
C LEU A 182 -25.33 10.37 -13.79
N PHE A 183 -26.26 10.20 -12.84
CA PHE A 183 -27.63 9.76 -13.08
C PHE A 183 -28.66 10.77 -12.56
N PRO A 184 -28.62 12.04 -13.04
CA PRO A 184 -29.48 13.09 -12.52
C PRO A 184 -30.96 12.75 -12.69
N GLY A 185 -31.75 12.94 -11.63
CA GLY A 185 -33.19 12.68 -11.62
C GLY A 185 -33.59 11.20 -11.59
N LYS A 186 -32.63 10.26 -11.67
CA LYS A 186 -32.94 8.83 -11.59
C LYS A 186 -33.14 8.41 -10.12
N ARG A 187 -34.24 7.71 -9.84
CA ARG A 187 -34.57 7.24 -8.47
C ARG A 187 -33.54 6.23 -7.91
N TRP A 188 -32.75 5.61 -8.78
CA TRP A 188 -31.70 4.65 -8.44
C TRP A 188 -30.30 5.26 -8.30
N ALA A 189 -30.13 6.59 -8.42
CA ALA A 189 -28.82 7.24 -8.35
C ALA A 189 -28.03 6.95 -7.05
N GLU A 190 -28.71 6.54 -5.98
CA GLU A 190 -28.09 6.14 -4.70
C GLU A 190 -27.58 4.69 -4.68
N ALA A 191 -27.73 3.95 -5.77
CA ALA A 191 -27.28 2.57 -5.87
C ALA A 191 -25.77 2.45 -5.56
N SER A 192 -24.94 3.39 -6.03
CA SER A 192 -23.50 3.38 -5.75
C SER A 192 -23.18 3.42 -4.25
N ALA A 193 -23.91 4.22 -3.45
CA ALA A 193 -23.75 4.22 -2.00
C ALA A 193 -24.20 2.87 -1.39
N ALA A 194 -25.35 2.34 -1.82
CA ALA A 194 -25.84 1.04 -1.36
C ALA A 194 -24.85 -0.10 -1.63
N ILE A 195 -24.18 -0.09 -2.80
CA ILE A 195 -23.15 -1.08 -3.13
C ILE A 195 -21.94 -0.94 -2.21
N ALA A 196 -21.47 0.29 -1.91
CA ALA A 196 -20.40 0.49 -0.93
C ALA A 196 -20.76 -0.06 0.47
N LEU A 197 -22.00 0.14 0.93
CA LEU A 197 -22.52 -0.45 2.17
C LEU A 197 -22.54 -1.99 2.14
N ALA A 198 -22.69 -2.56 0.95
CA ALA A 198 -22.75 -4.01 0.73
C ALA A 198 -21.36 -4.65 0.57
N VAL A 199 -20.26 -3.95 0.84
CA VAL A 199 -18.90 -4.52 0.86
C VAL A 199 -18.47 -4.77 2.31
N PRO A 200 -18.66 -5.96 2.91
CA PRO A 200 -18.37 -6.23 4.31
C PRO A 200 -16.97 -5.82 4.77
N THR A 201 -15.92 -6.16 4.00
CA THR A 201 -14.54 -5.78 4.33
C THR A 201 -14.38 -4.27 4.48
N PHE A 202 -15.01 -3.47 3.59
CA PHE A 202 -14.97 -2.01 3.68
C PHE A 202 -15.63 -1.50 4.98
N VAL A 203 -16.76 -2.10 5.37
CA VAL A 203 -17.49 -1.72 6.60
C VAL A 203 -16.71 -2.12 7.86
N VAL A 204 -16.09 -3.31 7.89
CA VAL A 204 -15.28 -3.77 9.03
C VAL A 204 -14.00 -2.95 9.17
N PHE A 205 -13.30 -2.70 8.06
CA PHE A 205 -12.03 -1.95 8.07
C PHE A 205 -12.22 -0.45 8.22
N ALA A 206 -13.45 0.08 8.14
CA ALA A 206 -13.74 1.46 8.52
C ALA A 206 -13.32 1.76 9.96
N GLY A 207 -13.38 0.76 10.85
CA GLY A 207 -12.93 0.87 12.23
C GLY A 207 -11.43 0.60 12.46
N ALA A 208 -10.61 0.51 11.42
CA ALA A 208 -9.17 0.26 11.57
C ALA A 208 -8.37 1.57 11.74
N VAL A 209 -7.37 1.58 12.63
CA VAL A 209 -6.42 2.70 12.73
C VAL A 209 -5.28 2.47 11.74
N ASN A 210 -5.40 3.10 10.57
CA ASN A 210 -4.39 3.10 9.53
C ASN A 210 -4.52 4.33 8.62
N ASN A 211 -3.46 4.61 7.84
CA ASN A 211 -3.46 5.69 6.85
C ASN A 211 -4.33 5.40 5.61
N ASP A 212 -4.89 4.19 5.48
CA ASP A 212 -5.80 3.86 4.38
C ASP A 212 -7.11 4.63 4.46
N ALA A 213 -7.67 4.82 5.66
CA ALA A 213 -8.95 5.50 5.83
C ALA A 213 -8.93 6.93 5.24
N LEU A 214 -7.87 7.70 5.51
CA LEU A 214 -7.71 9.05 4.94
C LEU A 214 -7.38 9.00 3.45
N ALA A 215 -6.53 8.06 3.01
CA ALA A 215 -6.17 7.92 1.60
C ALA A 215 -7.40 7.59 0.73
N GLN A 216 -8.27 6.69 1.20
CA GLN A 216 -9.52 6.31 0.53
C GLN A 216 -10.49 7.50 0.44
N PHE A 217 -10.61 8.28 1.51
CA PHE A 217 -11.44 9.49 1.50
C PHE A 217 -10.95 10.52 0.48
N LEU A 218 -9.65 10.83 0.48
CA LEU A 218 -9.05 11.75 -0.49
C LEU A 218 -9.19 11.23 -1.92
N ALA A 219 -9.08 9.92 -2.12
CA ALA A 219 -9.20 9.28 -3.44
C ALA A 219 -10.64 9.36 -3.95
N ALA A 220 -11.62 9.08 -3.08
CA ALA A 220 -13.04 9.19 -3.40
C ALA A 220 -13.43 10.64 -3.76
N LEU A 221 -12.90 11.62 -3.03
CA LEU A 221 -13.07 13.05 -3.36
C LEU A 221 -12.43 13.40 -4.70
N LEU A 222 -11.21 12.93 -4.97
CA LEU A 222 -10.52 13.17 -6.24
C LEU A 222 -11.31 12.60 -7.40
N VAL A 223 -11.71 11.32 -7.36
CA VAL A 223 -12.51 10.70 -8.42
C VAL A 223 -13.83 11.43 -8.62
N LEU A 224 -14.53 11.81 -7.54
CA LEU A 224 -15.76 12.62 -7.64
C LEU A 224 -15.52 13.98 -8.31
N LEU A 225 -14.42 14.66 -7.96
CA LEU A 225 -14.03 15.93 -8.56
C LEU A 225 -13.70 15.77 -10.05
N LEU A 226 -12.97 14.73 -10.42
CA LEU A 226 -12.64 14.43 -11.82
C LEU A 226 -13.93 14.20 -12.63
N LEU A 227 -14.85 13.40 -12.10
CA LEU A 227 -16.17 13.17 -12.72
C LEU A 227 -16.95 14.48 -12.86
N ALA A 228 -16.98 15.33 -11.84
CA ALA A 228 -17.67 16.61 -11.88
C ALA A 228 -17.07 17.56 -12.92
N GLY A 229 -15.75 17.51 -13.13
CA GLY A 229 -15.06 18.29 -14.15
C GLY A 229 -15.37 17.85 -15.57
N VAL A 230 -15.31 16.54 -15.85
CA VAL A 230 -15.54 16.01 -17.21
C VAL A 230 -17.00 16.05 -17.65
N VAL A 231 -17.94 16.27 -16.72
CA VAL A 231 -19.36 16.51 -17.02
C VAL A 231 -19.78 17.98 -16.81
N ASP A 232 -18.81 18.87 -16.61
CA ASP A 232 -19.01 20.33 -16.41
C ASP A 232 -20.06 20.69 -15.34
N ALA A 233 -20.07 19.95 -14.24
CA ALA A 233 -21.09 20.08 -13.20
C ALA A 233 -20.75 21.14 -12.14
N GLY A 234 -21.46 22.27 -12.20
CA GLY A 234 -21.46 23.29 -11.17
C GLY A 234 -20.21 24.18 -11.16
N ARG A 235 -20.09 25.05 -10.14
CA ARG A 235 -19.03 26.07 -10.07
C ARG A 235 -17.64 25.49 -9.86
N ILE A 236 -17.54 24.36 -9.15
CA ILE A 236 -16.26 23.69 -8.88
C ILE A 236 -15.65 23.09 -10.14
N ALA A 237 -16.48 22.81 -11.15
CA ALA A 237 -16.01 22.36 -12.44
C ALA A 237 -15.33 23.48 -13.23
N ARG A 238 -15.38 24.77 -12.87
CA ARG A 238 -14.65 25.81 -13.63
C ARG A 238 -13.13 25.48 -13.67
N PRO A 239 -12.41 25.79 -14.78
CA PRO A 239 -11.04 25.30 -14.98
C PRO A 239 -10.08 25.59 -13.82
N LEU A 240 -10.05 26.83 -13.34
CA LEU A 240 -9.14 27.26 -12.27
C LEU A 240 -9.41 26.57 -10.92
N PRO A 241 -10.62 26.62 -10.33
CA PRO A 241 -10.88 25.92 -9.07
C PRO A 241 -10.80 24.40 -9.21
N TRP A 242 -11.17 23.84 -10.36
CA TRP A 242 -11.07 22.41 -10.62
C TRP A 242 -9.62 21.94 -10.59
N PHE A 243 -8.74 22.61 -11.35
CA PHE A 243 -7.31 22.29 -11.38
C PHE A 243 -6.64 22.52 -10.02
N GLY A 244 -6.92 23.66 -9.38
CA GLY A 244 -6.37 23.97 -8.05
C GLY A 244 -6.73 22.91 -7.01
N LEU A 245 -7.98 22.44 -7.00
CA LEU A 245 -8.41 21.40 -6.05
C LEU A 245 -7.83 20.02 -6.38
N ILE A 246 -7.62 19.68 -7.66
CA ILE A 246 -6.89 18.47 -8.05
C ILE A 246 -5.48 18.49 -7.47
N VAL A 247 -4.75 19.60 -7.64
CA VAL A 247 -3.38 19.74 -7.11
C VAL A 247 -3.37 19.57 -5.59
N VAL A 248 -4.30 20.23 -4.88
CA VAL A 248 -4.42 20.08 -3.42
C VAL A 248 -4.68 18.62 -3.03
N LEU A 249 -5.63 17.94 -3.67
CA LEU A 249 -5.95 16.54 -3.35
C LEU A 249 -4.80 15.58 -3.68
N LEU A 250 -4.04 15.81 -4.76
CA LEU A 250 -2.85 15.03 -5.08
C LEU A 250 -1.77 15.20 -4.02
N VAL A 251 -1.49 16.44 -3.59
CA VAL A 251 -0.49 16.73 -2.54
C VAL A 251 -0.92 16.06 -1.22
N LEU A 252 -2.15 16.27 -0.78
CA LEU A 252 -2.66 15.66 0.45
C LEU A 252 -2.67 14.12 0.37
N GLY A 253 -3.04 13.56 -0.79
CA GLY A 253 -3.06 12.12 -1.03
C GLY A 253 -1.67 11.49 -0.93
N VAL A 254 -0.68 12.09 -1.59
CA VAL A 254 0.73 11.65 -1.54
C VAL A 254 1.31 11.80 -0.13
N LEU A 255 0.96 12.87 0.59
CA LEU A 255 1.33 13.07 2.00
C LEU A 255 0.62 12.11 2.97
N THR A 256 -0.38 11.35 2.50
CA THR A 256 -1.09 10.34 3.30
C THR A 256 -0.57 8.93 3.03
N LYS A 257 -0.56 8.50 1.76
CA LYS A 257 -0.16 7.13 1.40
C LYS A 257 0.32 7.05 -0.04
N ARG A 258 1.34 6.21 -0.26
CA ARG A 258 1.92 5.93 -1.59
C ARG A 258 0.92 5.32 -2.59
N THR A 259 -0.10 4.63 -2.08
CA THR A 259 -1.18 4.02 -2.88
C THR A 259 -2.09 5.05 -3.56
N PHE A 260 -1.85 6.35 -3.35
CA PHE A 260 -2.51 7.44 -4.06
C PHE A 260 -1.91 7.71 -5.45
N VAL A 261 -0.63 7.39 -5.66
CA VAL A 261 0.08 7.65 -6.94
C VAL A 261 -0.58 7.03 -8.17
N PRO A 262 -1.20 5.83 -8.12
CA PRO A 262 -1.96 5.27 -9.24
C PRO A 262 -3.12 6.15 -9.75
N LEU A 263 -3.53 7.18 -9.00
CA LEU A 263 -4.55 8.13 -9.46
C LEU A 263 -3.98 9.25 -10.35
N VAL A 264 -2.67 9.42 -10.44
CA VAL A 264 -2.04 10.43 -11.32
C VAL A 264 -2.40 10.20 -12.79
N PRO A 265 -2.26 8.98 -13.36
CA PRO A 265 -2.73 8.72 -14.73
C PRO A 265 -4.22 8.97 -14.92
N VAL A 266 -5.05 8.74 -13.90
CA VAL A 266 -6.51 9.00 -13.94
C VAL A 266 -6.79 10.50 -14.10
N VAL A 267 -6.02 11.35 -13.39
CA VAL A 267 -6.07 12.81 -13.54
C VAL A 267 -5.69 13.20 -14.98
N LEU A 268 -4.62 12.63 -15.53
CA LEU A 268 -4.20 12.91 -16.92
C LEU A 268 -5.29 12.55 -17.93
N VAL A 269 -5.93 11.38 -17.77
CA VAL A 269 -7.08 10.98 -18.60
C VAL A 269 -8.23 11.98 -18.46
N ALA A 270 -8.57 12.41 -17.24
CA ALA A 270 -9.65 13.38 -17.03
C ALA A 270 -9.35 14.75 -17.65
N ILE A 271 -8.10 15.24 -17.54
CA ILE A 271 -7.65 16.48 -18.18
C ILE A 271 -7.70 16.33 -19.70
N ALA A 272 -7.17 15.24 -20.27
CA ALA A 272 -7.17 14.99 -21.71
C ALA A 272 -8.60 14.93 -22.27
N VAL A 273 -9.49 14.20 -21.59
CA VAL A 273 -10.92 14.12 -21.95
C VAL A 273 -11.59 15.49 -21.94
N ARG A 274 -11.21 16.36 -21.01
CA ARG A 274 -11.78 17.69 -20.87
C ARG A 274 -11.24 18.69 -21.89
N VAL A 275 -9.94 18.63 -22.16
CA VAL A 275 -9.23 19.55 -23.06
C VAL A 275 -9.25 19.06 -24.51
N ARG A 276 -9.79 17.86 -24.80
CA ARG A 276 -9.95 17.31 -26.17
C ARG A 276 -10.54 18.27 -27.22
N PRO A 277 -11.43 19.25 -26.90
CA PRO A 277 -11.90 20.21 -27.91
C PRO A 277 -10.84 21.26 -28.28
N HIS A 278 -9.75 21.35 -27.53
CA HIS A 278 -8.70 22.36 -27.64
C HIS A 278 -7.31 21.69 -27.78
N PRO A 279 -6.98 21.13 -28.96
CA PRO A 279 -5.78 20.32 -29.16
C PRO A 279 -4.47 21.06 -28.83
N ARG A 280 -4.42 22.38 -29.05
CA ARG A 280 -3.26 23.22 -28.69
C ARG A 280 -3.05 23.32 -27.18
N ALA A 281 -4.14 23.42 -26.41
CA ALA A 281 -4.07 23.43 -24.94
C ALA A 281 -3.73 22.04 -24.39
N MET A 282 -4.16 20.96 -25.07
CA MET A 282 -3.80 19.59 -24.72
C MET A 282 -2.30 19.34 -24.91
N LEU A 283 -1.74 19.75 -26.06
CA LEU A 283 -0.31 19.66 -26.33
C LEU A 283 0.51 20.53 -25.37
N ALA A 284 0.05 21.74 -25.08
CA ALA A 284 0.72 22.61 -24.10
C ALA A 284 0.67 22.04 -22.67
N ALA A 285 -0.45 21.44 -22.26
CA ALA A 285 -0.57 20.79 -20.95
C ALA A 285 0.31 19.54 -20.86
N LEU A 286 0.36 18.72 -21.91
CA LEU A 286 1.23 17.55 -21.97
C LEU A 286 2.70 17.97 -21.93
N ALA A 287 3.09 18.93 -22.77
CA ALA A 287 4.46 19.47 -22.79
C ALA A 287 4.83 20.13 -21.45
N ALA A 288 3.90 20.81 -20.77
CA ALA A 288 4.15 21.38 -19.45
C ALA A 288 4.31 20.29 -18.38
N VAL A 289 3.50 19.24 -18.41
CA VAL A 289 3.64 18.08 -17.51
C VAL A 289 4.96 17.38 -17.77
N GLU A 290 5.31 17.10 -19.03
CA GLU A 290 6.58 16.51 -19.42
C GLU A 290 7.77 17.40 -19.05
N ALA A 291 7.67 18.72 -19.23
CA ALA A 291 8.71 19.65 -18.83
C ALA A 291 8.87 19.73 -17.31
N VAL A 292 7.77 19.71 -16.54
CA VAL A 292 7.84 19.70 -15.07
C VAL A 292 8.37 18.37 -14.57
N VAL A 293 7.88 17.24 -15.09
CA VAL A 293 8.37 15.91 -14.73
C VAL A 293 9.84 15.76 -15.13
N GLY A 294 10.21 16.16 -16.34
CA GLY A 294 11.58 16.14 -16.85
C GLY A 294 12.51 17.05 -16.06
N LEU A 295 12.12 18.29 -15.78
CA LEU A 295 12.90 19.22 -14.96
C LEU A 295 13.06 18.69 -13.53
N VAL A 296 12.00 18.16 -12.93
CA VAL A 296 12.05 17.52 -11.61
C VAL A 296 13.01 16.33 -11.65
N LEU A 297 12.88 15.40 -12.60
CA LEU A 297 13.74 14.23 -12.72
C LEU A 297 15.21 14.55 -13.05
N VAL A 298 15.49 15.63 -13.77
CA VAL A 298 16.86 16.02 -14.14
C VAL A 298 17.55 16.81 -13.01
N THR A 299 16.79 17.58 -12.22
CA THR A 299 17.36 18.40 -11.14
C THR A 299 17.50 17.60 -9.85
N GLY A 300 18.73 17.23 -9.50
CA GLY A 300 19.05 16.64 -8.20
C GLY A 300 18.67 15.16 -8.01
N ALA A 301 18.43 14.44 -9.11
CA ALA A 301 18.37 12.98 -9.11
C ALA A 301 19.78 12.40 -9.15
N ASP A 302 20.08 11.49 -8.22
CA ASP A 302 21.33 10.74 -8.22
C ASP A 302 21.13 9.37 -8.88
N ALA A 303 22.17 8.84 -9.53
CA ALA A 303 22.16 7.46 -10.00
C ALA A 303 22.13 6.51 -8.79
N ARG A 304 21.14 5.61 -8.76
CA ARG A 304 21.04 4.52 -7.76
C ARG A 304 21.27 3.19 -8.44
N LEU A 305 21.75 2.20 -7.67
CA LEU A 305 21.87 0.83 -8.18
C LEU A 305 20.51 0.30 -8.61
N ALA A 306 20.43 -0.11 -9.87
CA ALA A 306 19.27 -0.85 -10.38
C ALA A 306 19.12 -2.16 -9.60
N SER A 307 17.89 -2.58 -9.33
CA SER A 307 17.51 -3.83 -8.62
C SER A 307 18.06 -4.07 -7.20
N TRP A 308 18.78 -3.12 -6.59
CA TRP A 308 19.25 -3.24 -5.20
C TRP A 308 18.47 -2.31 -4.26
N HIS A 309 17.85 -2.89 -3.23
CA HIS A 309 17.20 -2.12 -2.17
C HIS A 309 18.23 -1.58 -1.18
N ARG A 310 18.19 -0.27 -0.93
CA ARG A 310 19.11 0.39 -0.01
C ARG A 310 18.44 0.66 1.33
N ALA A 311 19.19 0.45 2.41
CA ALA A 311 18.73 0.84 3.74
C ALA A 311 18.57 2.37 3.88
N THR A 312 19.25 3.13 3.02
CA THR A 312 19.24 4.60 3.03
C THR A 312 18.86 5.19 1.68
N MET A 313 18.31 6.40 1.73
CA MET A 313 17.83 7.16 0.57
C MET A 313 18.85 8.19 0.07
N THR A 314 20.01 8.25 0.71
CA THR A 314 21.02 9.30 0.52
C THR A 314 22.38 8.65 0.32
N GLY A 315 23.23 9.31 -0.47
CA GLY A 315 24.53 8.78 -0.87
C GLY A 315 24.43 7.92 -2.13
N THR A 316 25.59 7.69 -2.75
CA THR A 316 25.75 6.75 -3.84
C THR A 316 26.14 5.41 -3.26
N SER A 317 25.57 4.34 -3.81
CA SER A 317 25.99 2.97 -3.49
C SER A 317 26.79 2.37 -4.64
N ARG A 318 27.12 3.17 -5.66
CA ARG A 318 27.80 2.78 -6.90
C ARG A 318 29.06 3.63 -7.05
N CYS A 319 30.17 3.00 -7.42
CA CYS A 319 31.46 3.65 -7.61
C CYS A 319 32.28 2.98 -8.73
N ALA A 320 33.22 3.72 -9.30
CA ALA A 320 34.15 3.21 -10.29
C ALA A 320 35.32 2.45 -9.64
N GLY A 321 36.01 1.61 -10.43
CA GLY A 321 37.14 0.82 -9.96
C GLY A 321 36.71 -0.47 -9.28
N GLY A 322 35.84 -1.23 -9.95
CA GLY A 322 35.55 -2.63 -9.60
C GLY A 322 36.78 -3.53 -9.82
N HIS A 323 36.67 -4.79 -9.40
CA HIS A 323 37.69 -5.80 -9.58
C HIS A 323 38.00 -6.05 -11.07
N GLY A 324 37.00 -5.82 -11.94
CA GLY A 324 37.14 -5.83 -13.41
C GLY A 324 37.24 -4.45 -14.10
N ASP A 325 37.58 -3.37 -13.36
CA ASP A 325 37.74 -1.99 -13.86
C ASP A 325 36.49 -1.27 -14.44
N GLU A 326 35.28 -1.80 -14.23
CA GLU A 326 34.03 -1.11 -14.64
C GLU A 326 33.34 -0.36 -13.47
N TRP A 327 32.49 -1.07 -12.73
CA TRP A 327 31.66 -0.54 -11.67
C TRP A 327 31.63 -1.51 -10.50
N ALA A 328 31.38 -0.98 -9.31
CA ALA A 328 31.23 -1.75 -8.10
C ALA A 328 30.14 -1.16 -7.20
N ILE A 329 29.67 -2.00 -6.28
CA ILE A 329 28.82 -1.61 -5.16
C ILE A 329 29.72 -1.00 -4.07
N CYS A 330 29.50 0.26 -3.73
CA CYS A 330 30.18 0.95 -2.65
C CYS A 330 29.26 1.13 -1.44
N LEU A 331 29.59 0.48 -0.33
CA LEU A 331 28.99 0.73 0.98
C LEU A 331 29.74 1.86 1.68
N THR A 332 29.03 2.92 2.02
CA THR A 332 29.57 4.12 2.67
C THR A 332 28.88 4.34 4.02
N PRO A 333 29.35 5.25 4.89
CA PRO A 333 28.64 5.56 6.12
C PRO A 333 27.19 6.05 5.88
N SER A 334 26.93 6.69 4.74
CA SER A 334 25.59 7.15 4.35
C SER A 334 24.77 6.09 3.61
N SER A 335 25.41 5.05 3.06
CA SER A 335 24.76 3.89 2.44
C SER A 335 25.42 2.60 2.89
N TYR A 336 25.12 2.20 4.12
CA TYR A 336 25.81 1.12 4.83
C TYR A 336 25.29 -0.28 4.48
N GLN A 337 24.11 -0.38 3.85
CA GLN A 337 23.53 -1.65 3.47
C GLN A 337 22.80 -1.55 2.15
N VAL A 338 23.07 -2.54 1.29
CA VAL A 338 22.24 -2.87 0.13
C VAL A 338 21.77 -4.32 0.25
N SER A 339 20.60 -4.60 -0.30
CA SER A 339 20.03 -5.94 -0.28
C SER A 339 19.26 -6.19 -1.56
N GLN A 340 19.23 -7.43 -2.01
CA GLN A 340 18.39 -7.87 -3.10
C GLN A 340 17.62 -9.10 -2.66
N LYS A 341 16.30 -9.09 -2.85
CA LYS A 341 15.49 -10.29 -2.72
C LYS A 341 15.42 -10.97 -4.09
N VAL A 342 15.64 -12.27 -4.09
CA VAL A 342 15.51 -13.13 -5.26
C VAL A 342 14.01 -13.26 -5.60
N PRO A 343 13.61 -13.26 -6.88
CA PRO A 343 12.24 -13.58 -7.27
C PRO A 343 11.78 -14.88 -6.60
N LEU A 344 10.54 -14.93 -6.13
CA LEU A 344 10.03 -16.06 -5.34
C LEU A 344 10.04 -17.36 -6.14
N VAL A 345 9.85 -17.29 -7.45
CA VAL A 345 9.94 -18.47 -8.34
C VAL A 345 11.36 -19.08 -8.34
N ASP A 346 12.37 -18.23 -8.38
CA ASP A 346 13.78 -18.62 -8.32
C ASP A 346 14.14 -19.09 -6.89
N ALA A 347 13.60 -18.44 -5.86
CA ALA A 347 13.77 -18.88 -4.47
C ALA A 347 13.13 -20.25 -4.20
N ASP A 348 11.99 -20.54 -4.82
CA ASP A 348 11.33 -21.85 -4.77
C ASP A 348 12.14 -22.92 -5.55
N GLU A 349 12.81 -22.54 -6.66
CA GLU A 349 13.73 -23.42 -7.39
C GLU A 349 14.96 -23.79 -6.55
N LEU A 350 15.49 -22.85 -5.77
CA LEU A 350 16.59 -23.08 -4.83
C LEU A 350 16.15 -23.79 -3.53
N GLY A 351 14.85 -24.03 -3.34
CA GLY A 351 14.31 -24.61 -2.13
C GLY A 351 14.78 -26.06 -1.91
N GLY A 352 15.51 -26.30 -0.82
CA GLY A 352 16.08 -27.61 -0.50
C GLY A 352 17.47 -27.84 -1.10
N GLU A 353 18.00 -26.87 -1.83
CA GLU A 353 19.37 -26.92 -2.35
C GLU A 353 20.35 -26.25 -1.38
N THR A 354 21.64 -26.58 -1.51
CA THR A 354 22.71 -25.77 -0.92
C THR A 354 23.03 -24.64 -1.88
N VAL A 355 23.06 -23.41 -1.40
CA VAL A 355 23.45 -22.24 -2.18
C VAL A 355 24.80 -21.73 -1.76
N ARG A 356 25.47 -21.07 -2.68
CA ARG A 356 26.72 -20.36 -2.48
C ARG A 356 26.51 -18.89 -2.80
N ALA A 357 26.73 -18.02 -1.82
CA ALA A 357 26.84 -16.59 -2.02
C ALA A 357 28.32 -16.21 -2.03
N ALA A 358 28.73 -15.46 -3.05
CA ALA A 358 30.13 -15.09 -3.21
C ALA A 358 30.28 -13.66 -3.72
N VAL A 359 31.41 -13.04 -3.36
CA VAL A 359 31.64 -11.62 -3.61
C VAL A 359 33.12 -11.27 -3.55
N TRP A 360 33.57 -10.36 -4.41
CA TRP A 360 34.84 -9.67 -4.25
C TRP A 360 34.65 -8.43 -3.39
N MET A 361 35.49 -8.23 -2.38
CA MET A 361 35.43 -7.03 -1.55
C MET A 361 36.81 -6.42 -1.28
N ARG A 362 36.85 -5.11 -1.08
CA ARG A 362 37.98 -4.37 -0.53
C ARG A 362 37.48 -3.16 0.26
N GLY A 363 38.27 -2.62 1.17
CA GLY A 363 37.87 -1.43 1.91
C GLY A 363 38.73 -1.14 3.12
N ASN A 364 38.29 -0.16 3.90
CA ASN A 364 38.94 0.27 5.13
C ASN A 364 37.93 0.39 6.30
N SER A 365 36.82 -0.35 6.21
CA SER A 365 35.79 -0.37 7.24
C SER A 365 36.12 -1.36 8.35
N SER A 366 35.43 -1.28 9.49
CA SER A 366 35.72 -2.18 10.62
C SER A 366 35.24 -3.60 10.34
N THR A 367 34.02 -3.77 9.82
CA THR A 367 33.48 -5.08 9.45
C THR A 367 32.54 -4.98 8.26
N PHE A 368 32.56 -6.03 7.45
CA PHE A 368 31.65 -6.29 6.34
C PHE A 368 30.93 -7.61 6.60
N ALA A 369 29.62 -7.61 6.47
CA ALA A 369 28.78 -8.79 6.60
C ALA A 369 28.09 -9.12 5.27
N LEU A 370 28.18 -10.39 4.90
CA LEU A 370 27.43 -11.01 3.80
C LEU A 370 26.39 -11.94 4.40
N ASP A 371 25.12 -11.59 4.24
CA ASP A 371 24.00 -12.33 4.81
C ASP A 371 23.11 -12.91 3.72
N VAL A 372 22.80 -14.20 3.82
CA VAL A 372 21.73 -14.86 3.04
C VAL A 372 20.62 -15.25 4.01
N ASN A 373 19.41 -14.76 3.79
CA ASN A 373 18.29 -14.89 4.72
C ASN A 373 17.01 -15.39 4.05
N THR A 374 16.19 -16.06 4.86
CA THR A 374 14.84 -16.55 4.52
C THR A 374 13.85 -16.21 5.64
N ASP A 375 12.57 -16.49 5.44
CA ASP A 375 11.56 -16.27 6.48
C ASP A 375 11.74 -17.18 7.71
N HIS A 376 12.46 -18.30 7.55
CA HIS A 376 12.85 -19.22 8.63
C HIS A 376 14.13 -18.79 9.38
N GLY A 377 14.83 -17.74 8.92
CA GLY A 377 16.05 -17.23 9.53
C GLY A 377 17.26 -17.20 8.57
N PRO A 378 18.47 -17.00 9.10
CA PRO A 378 19.69 -16.92 8.31
C PRO A 378 20.04 -18.28 7.70
N VAL A 379 20.33 -18.30 6.41
CA VAL A 379 20.80 -19.46 5.65
C VAL A 379 22.33 -19.52 5.65
N ALA A 380 22.97 -18.38 5.44
CA ALA A 380 24.42 -18.25 5.44
C ALA A 380 24.82 -16.85 5.94
N HIS A 381 25.95 -16.78 6.64
CA HIS A 381 26.49 -15.54 7.19
C HIS A 381 28.02 -15.59 7.17
N ALA A 382 28.66 -14.52 6.71
CA ALA A 382 30.08 -14.25 6.94
C ALA A 382 30.25 -12.82 7.42
N GLU A 383 31.18 -12.66 8.36
CA GLU A 383 31.67 -11.36 8.79
C GLU A 383 33.19 -11.33 8.58
N GLU A 384 33.65 -10.36 7.80
CA GLU A 384 35.05 -10.23 7.41
C GLU A 384 35.54 -8.80 7.66
N GLN A 385 36.85 -8.65 7.86
CA GLN A 385 37.49 -7.34 7.93
C GLN A 385 37.98 -6.92 6.53
N PRO A 386 37.43 -5.83 5.95
CA PRO A 386 37.87 -5.31 4.66
C PRO A 386 39.34 -4.88 4.68
N THR A 387 40.08 -5.24 3.63
CA THR A 387 41.48 -4.84 3.40
C THR A 387 41.61 -3.95 2.17
N ALA A 388 42.74 -3.25 2.01
CA ALA A 388 42.99 -2.45 0.81
C ALA A 388 43.04 -3.29 -0.49
N GLU A 389 43.45 -4.55 -0.37
CA GLU A 389 43.47 -5.52 -1.47
C GLU A 389 42.12 -6.21 -1.63
N TRP A 390 41.82 -6.63 -2.87
CA TRP A 390 40.63 -7.42 -3.19
C TRP A 390 40.73 -8.80 -2.55
N ARG A 391 39.69 -9.16 -1.80
CA ARG A 391 39.52 -10.47 -1.20
C ARG A 391 38.21 -11.07 -1.66
N TYR A 392 38.26 -12.36 -1.96
CA TYR A 392 37.07 -13.12 -2.31
C TYR A 392 36.45 -13.71 -1.04
N VAL A 393 35.18 -13.41 -0.81
CA VAL A 393 34.40 -13.92 0.32
C VAL A 393 33.33 -14.84 -0.22
N VAL A 394 33.20 -16.01 0.39
CA VAL A 394 32.23 -17.02 0.01
C VAL A 394 31.56 -17.58 1.24
N VAL A 395 30.25 -17.75 1.17
CA VAL A 395 29.46 -18.45 2.18
C VAL A 395 28.56 -19.46 1.50
N THR A 396 28.33 -20.57 2.18
CA THR A 396 27.40 -21.60 1.73
C THR A 396 26.36 -21.86 2.81
N GLY A 397 25.16 -22.20 2.40
CA GLY A 397 24.07 -22.49 3.31
C GLY A 397 22.97 -23.28 2.64
N HIS A 398 22.24 -24.07 3.43
CA HIS A 398 21.14 -24.88 2.94
C HIS A 398 19.85 -24.07 2.97
N VAL A 399 19.19 -23.93 1.82
CA VAL A 399 17.92 -23.20 1.71
C VAL A 399 16.79 -24.14 2.12
N PRO A 400 15.87 -23.71 3.01
CA PRO A 400 14.68 -24.49 3.32
C PRO A 400 13.87 -24.80 2.06
N VAL A 401 13.23 -25.98 2.00
CA VAL A 401 12.41 -26.43 0.84
C VAL A 401 11.35 -25.40 0.40
N LYS A 402 10.87 -24.57 1.33
CA LYS A 402 9.94 -23.46 1.07
C LYS A 402 10.40 -22.23 1.83
N PRO A 403 11.33 -21.44 1.28
CA PRO A 403 12.02 -20.40 2.03
C PRO A 403 11.20 -19.12 2.25
N GLY A 404 10.00 -19.00 1.67
CA GLY A 404 9.05 -17.88 1.86
C GLY A 404 9.49 -16.54 1.25
N TYR A 405 10.79 -16.24 1.33
CA TYR A 405 11.60 -15.34 0.53
C TYR A 405 13.04 -15.84 0.57
N LEU A 406 13.87 -15.44 -0.40
CA LEU A 406 15.33 -15.59 -0.32
C LEU A 406 15.96 -14.25 -0.62
N GLY A 407 16.84 -13.78 0.26
CA GLY A 407 17.48 -12.48 0.09
C GLY A 407 18.94 -12.50 0.45
N LEU A 408 19.72 -11.67 -0.23
CA LEU A 408 21.12 -11.42 0.03
C LEU A 408 21.29 -9.97 0.47
N ALA A 409 21.97 -9.75 1.59
CA ALA A 409 22.30 -8.43 2.10
C ALA A 409 23.80 -8.25 2.27
N LEU A 410 24.28 -7.06 1.90
CA LEU A 410 25.64 -6.61 2.03
C LEU A 410 25.64 -5.48 3.03
N THR A 411 26.24 -5.68 4.20
CA THR A 411 26.16 -4.75 5.32
C THR A 411 27.56 -4.33 5.76
N LYS A 412 27.75 -3.03 5.92
CA LYS A 412 28.96 -2.44 6.48
C LYS A 412 28.68 -1.92 7.89
N GLN A 413 29.56 -2.22 8.83
CA GLN A 413 29.52 -1.62 10.16
C GLN A 413 30.76 -0.74 10.41
N GLY A 414 30.60 0.28 11.26
CA GLY A 414 31.65 1.21 11.65
C GLY A 414 31.98 2.30 10.61
N PRO A 415 33.09 3.03 10.79
CA PRO A 415 33.56 4.07 9.85
C PRO A 415 34.16 3.45 8.57
N GLY A 416 34.51 4.26 7.56
CA GLY A 416 35.16 3.81 6.32
C GLY A 416 34.21 3.39 5.20
N THR A 417 34.75 2.82 4.13
CA THR A 417 34.02 2.37 2.93
C THR A 417 34.38 0.94 2.58
N VAL A 418 33.43 0.21 2.01
CA VAL A 418 33.64 -1.14 1.44
C VAL A 418 33.18 -1.11 -0.01
N VAL A 419 34.06 -1.54 -0.90
CA VAL A 419 33.79 -1.72 -2.33
C VAL A 419 33.58 -3.21 -2.54
N VAL A 420 32.52 -3.55 -3.24
CA VAL A 420 32.00 -4.90 -3.45
C VAL A 420 31.74 -5.08 -4.94
N ASP A 421 32.21 -6.19 -5.51
CA ASP A 421 32.05 -6.51 -6.92
C ASP A 421 31.71 -7.99 -7.12
N ASP A 422 31.13 -8.32 -8.27
CA ASP A 422 30.79 -9.67 -8.74
C ASP A 422 29.99 -10.47 -7.71
N VAL A 423 28.93 -9.85 -7.18
CA VAL A 423 28.07 -10.52 -6.20
C VAL A 423 27.28 -11.62 -6.90
N LYS A 424 27.46 -12.84 -6.43
CA LYS A 424 26.83 -14.05 -6.97
C LYS A 424 26.05 -14.77 -5.89
N LEU A 425 24.87 -15.27 -6.25
CA LEU A 425 24.13 -16.28 -5.51
C LEU A 425 23.76 -17.40 -6.49
N SER A 426 24.33 -18.58 -6.28
CA SER A 426 24.15 -19.71 -7.19
C SER A 426 23.94 -21.03 -6.44
N PRO A 427 23.37 -22.05 -7.07
CA PRO A 427 23.33 -23.40 -6.54
C PRO A 427 24.76 -23.92 -6.33
N PHE A 428 24.95 -24.72 -5.30
CA PHE A 428 26.24 -25.27 -4.93
C PHE A 428 26.12 -26.74 -4.55
N ASP A 429 26.75 -27.60 -5.35
CA ASP A 429 26.90 -29.01 -5.02
C ASP A 429 28.22 -29.24 -4.25
N PRO A 430 28.16 -29.53 -2.94
CA PRO A 430 29.36 -29.79 -2.15
C PRO A 430 30.11 -31.06 -2.60
N ASN A 431 29.47 -31.93 -3.39
CA ASN A 431 30.06 -33.18 -3.87
C ASN A 431 30.76 -33.03 -5.22
N GLN A 432 30.67 -31.86 -5.86
CA GLN A 432 31.33 -31.63 -7.13
C GLN A 432 32.87 -31.65 -6.96
N PRO A 433 33.63 -32.40 -7.79
CA PRO A 433 35.08 -32.43 -7.69
C PRO A 433 35.67 -31.03 -7.83
N GLY A 434 36.41 -30.57 -6.82
CA GLY A 434 37.00 -29.24 -6.79
C GLY A 434 36.09 -28.11 -6.32
N ALA A 435 34.89 -28.42 -5.76
CA ALA A 435 33.95 -27.43 -5.23
C ALA A 435 34.57 -26.42 -4.22
N TYR A 436 35.66 -26.81 -3.56
CA TYR A 436 36.37 -26.02 -2.55
C TYR A 436 37.84 -25.70 -2.92
N THR A 437 38.35 -26.15 -4.07
CA THR A 437 39.81 -26.06 -4.37
C THR A 437 40.27 -24.67 -4.77
N ASP A 438 39.40 -23.85 -5.36
CA ASP A 438 39.63 -22.42 -5.54
C ASP A 438 38.27 -21.70 -5.44
N PRO A 439 38.01 -20.94 -4.37
CA PRO A 439 36.77 -20.21 -4.24
C PRO A 439 36.65 -19.13 -5.32
N SER A 440 37.72 -18.59 -5.90
CA SER A 440 37.60 -17.59 -6.96
C SER A 440 37.22 -18.15 -8.34
N VAL A 441 37.28 -19.48 -8.54
CA VAL A 441 36.92 -20.11 -9.82
C VAL A 441 35.42 -20.01 -10.07
N ASP A 442 35.08 -19.40 -11.19
CA ASP A 442 33.71 -19.28 -11.66
C ASP A 442 33.18 -20.65 -12.08
N LEU A 443 32.19 -21.14 -11.33
CA LEU A 443 31.42 -22.30 -11.72
C LEU A 443 30.36 -21.86 -12.75
N PRO A 444 30.12 -22.63 -13.82
CA PRO A 444 29.05 -22.36 -14.78
C PRO A 444 27.70 -22.64 -14.11
N ALA A 445 27.25 -21.71 -13.28
CA ALA A 445 25.99 -21.76 -12.57
C ALA A 445 25.25 -20.43 -12.79
N PRO A 446 23.91 -20.45 -12.89
CA PRO A 446 23.13 -19.23 -13.00
C PRO A 446 23.35 -18.36 -11.75
N ASN A 447 23.61 -17.07 -11.97
CA ASN A 447 23.60 -16.09 -10.88
C ASN A 447 22.17 -15.57 -10.69
N PHE A 448 21.58 -15.85 -9.53
CA PHE A 448 20.26 -15.37 -9.15
C PHE A 448 20.27 -13.93 -8.62
N ILE A 449 21.45 -13.31 -8.47
CA ILE A 449 21.61 -11.88 -8.23
C ILE A 449 21.68 -11.13 -9.55
N THR A 450 20.80 -10.15 -9.71
CA THR A 450 20.87 -9.21 -10.83
C THR A 450 21.76 -8.03 -10.49
N ASN A 451 22.52 -7.55 -11.49
CA ASN A 451 23.38 -6.38 -11.32
C ASN A 451 24.39 -6.55 -10.16
N GLY A 452 25.01 -7.74 -10.07
CA GLY A 452 25.94 -8.12 -8.98
C GLY A 452 27.15 -7.20 -8.82
N SER A 453 27.59 -6.56 -9.91
CA SER A 453 28.68 -5.59 -9.95
C SER A 453 28.21 -4.13 -9.90
N GLY A 454 26.90 -3.88 -9.93
CA GLY A 454 26.37 -2.50 -9.93
C GLY A 454 26.59 -1.70 -11.20
N GLU A 455 26.89 -2.35 -12.32
CA GLU A 455 27.06 -1.76 -13.66
C GLU A 455 25.82 -1.00 -14.16
N SER A 456 24.64 -1.41 -13.69
CA SER A 456 23.38 -0.78 -14.05
C SER A 456 22.89 0.19 -12.97
N ALA A 457 22.42 1.35 -13.41
CA ALA A 457 21.80 2.33 -12.54
C ALA A 457 20.46 2.77 -13.10
N VAL A 458 19.58 3.14 -12.18
CA VAL A 458 18.33 3.83 -12.48
C VAL A 458 18.38 5.21 -11.80
N LEU A 459 17.60 6.16 -12.29
CA LEU A 459 17.52 7.47 -11.64
C LEU A 459 16.78 7.32 -10.31
N SER A 460 17.30 7.95 -9.27
CA SER A 460 16.57 8.11 -8.02
C SER A 460 15.67 9.34 -8.07
N ALA A 461 14.67 9.33 -7.21
CA ALA A 461 13.81 10.48 -7.02
C ALA A 461 14.63 11.68 -6.52
N PRO A 462 14.39 12.88 -7.10
CA PRO A 462 15.13 14.09 -6.78
C PRO A 462 15.26 14.36 -5.29
N THR A 463 16.45 14.76 -4.85
CA THR A 463 16.74 15.07 -3.44
C THR A 463 15.88 16.21 -2.89
N ALA A 464 15.37 17.10 -3.76
CA ALA A 464 14.43 18.16 -3.41
C ALA A 464 13.05 17.66 -2.97
N LEU A 465 12.67 16.42 -3.33
CA LEU A 465 11.41 15.84 -2.92
C LEU A 465 11.49 15.36 -1.45
N PRO A 466 10.40 15.48 -0.66
CA PRO A 466 10.33 14.89 0.68
C PRO A 466 10.63 13.39 0.65
N GLY A 467 11.37 12.89 1.64
CA GLY A 467 11.78 11.48 1.74
C GLY A 467 10.66 10.45 1.50
N PRO A 468 9.44 10.62 2.05
CA PRO A 468 8.33 9.72 1.75
C PRO A 468 7.94 9.69 0.27
N ILE A 469 7.95 10.84 -0.41
CA ILE A 469 7.61 10.95 -1.84
C ILE A 469 8.70 10.28 -2.68
N ARG A 470 9.97 10.53 -2.33
CA ARG A 470 11.12 9.90 -2.98
C ARG A 470 11.00 8.38 -2.97
N ARG A 471 10.63 7.78 -1.83
CA ARG A 471 10.43 6.32 -1.70
C ARG A 471 9.36 5.79 -2.65
N VAL A 472 8.31 6.56 -2.91
CA VAL A 472 7.25 6.14 -3.82
C VAL A 472 7.73 6.14 -5.26
N VAL A 473 8.40 7.22 -5.67
CA VAL A 473 8.95 7.34 -7.02
C VAL A 473 10.02 6.28 -7.24
N ASP A 474 10.95 6.14 -6.30
CA ASP A 474 11.99 5.11 -6.30
C ASP A 474 11.38 3.70 -6.41
N GLY A 475 10.40 3.36 -5.57
CA GLY A 475 9.74 2.04 -5.63
C GLY A 475 8.96 1.80 -6.92
N ALA A 476 8.39 2.84 -7.54
CA ALA A 476 7.73 2.72 -8.84
C ALA A 476 8.75 2.47 -9.96
N VAL A 477 9.87 3.18 -9.94
CA VAL A 477 10.98 2.95 -10.88
C VAL A 477 11.59 1.56 -10.68
N ASP A 478 11.73 1.07 -9.44
CA ASP A 478 12.20 -0.30 -9.16
C ASP A 478 11.25 -1.35 -9.73
N SER A 479 9.94 -1.14 -9.60
CA SER A 479 8.94 -2.07 -10.15
C SER A 479 9.01 -2.12 -11.68
N VAL A 480 9.17 -0.97 -12.34
CA VAL A 480 9.33 -0.89 -13.79
C VAL A 480 10.65 -1.52 -14.24
N ASP A 481 11.73 -1.29 -13.50
CA ASP A 481 13.04 -1.87 -13.78
C ASP A 481 13.01 -3.41 -13.68
N GLY A 482 12.34 -3.96 -12.65
CA GLY A 482 12.11 -5.40 -12.51
C GLY A 482 11.33 -6.00 -13.69
N LEU A 483 10.27 -5.32 -14.15
CA LEU A 483 9.50 -5.72 -15.35
C LEU A 483 10.34 -5.77 -16.62
N VAL A 484 11.30 -4.85 -16.77
CA VAL A 484 12.14 -4.75 -17.97
C VAL A 484 13.31 -5.74 -17.91
N ARG A 485 13.93 -5.91 -16.74
CA ARG A 485 15.18 -6.68 -16.60
C ARG A 485 14.98 -8.15 -16.26
N GLN A 486 13.83 -8.53 -15.68
CA GLN A 486 13.54 -9.91 -15.31
C GLN A 486 12.26 -10.44 -15.97
N PRO A 487 12.12 -10.38 -17.32
CA PRO A 487 10.88 -10.77 -17.99
C PRO A 487 10.54 -12.25 -17.81
N GLY A 488 11.55 -13.13 -17.70
CA GLY A 488 11.35 -14.57 -17.41
C GLY A 488 10.67 -14.79 -16.07
N ALA A 489 11.27 -14.26 -14.99
CA ALA A 489 10.69 -14.36 -13.64
C ALA A 489 9.26 -13.79 -13.55
N VAL A 490 8.93 -12.75 -14.32
CA VAL A 490 7.56 -12.20 -14.39
C VAL A 490 6.60 -13.17 -15.07
N VAL A 491 6.97 -13.74 -16.21
CA VAL A 491 6.16 -14.72 -16.93
C VAL A 491 5.95 -15.97 -16.08
N ASP A 492 7.01 -16.47 -15.45
CA ASP A 492 6.96 -17.65 -14.60
C ASP A 492 6.15 -17.40 -13.31
N SER A 493 6.08 -16.14 -12.87
CA SER A 493 5.23 -15.70 -11.76
C SER A 493 3.74 -15.52 -12.10
N ALA A 494 3.29 -15.74 -13.34
CA ALA A 494 1.89 -15.52 -13.74
C ALA A 494 0.88 -16.32 -12.88
N GLY A 495 1.26 -17.54 -12.48
CA GLY A 495 0.47 -18.35 -11.55
C GLY A 495 0.33 -17.70 -10.16
N ILE A 496 1.39 -17.05 -9.67
CA ILE A 496 1.38 -16.29 -8.41
C ILE A 496 0.49 -15.05 -8.53
N LEU A 497 0.58 -14.31 -9.64
CA LEU A 497 -0.26 -13.13 -9.90
C LEU A 497 -1.75 -13.48 -9.96
N THR A 498 -2.10 -14.62 -10.55
CA THR A 498 -3.49 -15.09 -10.61
C THR A 498 -4.02 -15.42 -9.19
N ARG A 499 -3.20 -16.08 -8.36
CA ARG A 499 -3.54 -16.34 -6.95
C ARG A 499 -3.69 -15.05 -6.15
N ARG A 500 -2.79 -14.07 -6.35
CA ARG A 500 -2.86 -12.75 -5.75
C ARG A 500 -4.14 -12.00 -6.14
N ALA A 501 -4.54 -12.05 -7.41
CA ALA A 501 -5.78 -11.45 -7.88
C ALA A 501 -7.02 -12.12 -7.27
N ALA A 502 -7.05 -13.46 -7.20
CA ALA A 502 -8.14 -14.21 -6.57
C ALA A 502 -8.24 -13.90 -5.06
N GLN A 503 -7.10 -13.84 -4.36
CA GLN A 503 -7.04 -13.49 -2.95
C GLN A 503 -7.45 -12.03 -2.69
N GLY A 504 -6.99 -11.10 -3.53
CA GLY A 504 -7.41 -9.70 -3.50
C GLY A 504 -8.92 -9.55 -3.74
N PHE A 505 -9.48 -10.31 -4.67
CA PHE A 505 -10.92 -10.34 -4.92
C PHE A 505 -11.69 -10.90 -3.71
N GLY A 506 -11.29 -12.06 -3.19
CA GLY A 506 -11.96 -12.67 -2.03
C GLY A 506 -11.94 -11.75 -0.81
N SER A 507 -10.77 -11.17 -0.51
CA SER A 507 -10.61 -10.27 0.63
C SER A 507 -11.28 -8.91 0.42
N PHE A 508 -11.49 -8.44 -0.81
CA PHE A 508 -12.29 -7.23 -1.07
C PHE A 508 -13.71 -7.39 -0.53
N TRP A 509 -14.31 -8.58 -0.68
CA TRP A 509 -15.68 -8.84 -0.29
C TRP A 509 -15.85 -9.33 1.14
N GLY A 510 -14.94 -10.20 1.62
CA GLY A 510 -15.04 -10.70 2.99
C GLY A 510 -13.69 -11.14 3.53
N THR A 511 -13.12 -10.31 4.40
CA THR A 511 -12.02 -10.68 5.30
C THR A 511 -12.09 -9.91 6.62
N VAL A 512 -11.43 -10.43 7.64
CA VAL A 512 -11.23 -9.81 8.94
C VAL A 512 -9.88 -10.26 9.50
N GLY A 513 -9.28 -9.47 10.39
CA GLY A 513 -8.07 -9.89 11.08
C GLY A 513 -6.79 -9.66 10.28
N TRP A 514 -5.69 -10.11 10.88
CA TRP A 514 -4.33 -10.16 10.32
C TRP A 514 -3.95 -11.53 9.78
N GLN A 515 -4.83 -12.51 9.92
CA GLN A 515 -4.45 -13.91 9.78
C GLN A 515 -3.95 -14.21 8.36
N VAL A 516 -2.88 -15.00 8.30
CA VAL A 516 -2.43 -15.68 7.09
C VAL A 516 -2.54 -17.18 7.40
N PRO A 517 -3.38 -17.94 6.67
CA PRO A 517 -4.23 -17.50 5.55
C PRO A 517 -5.37 -16.57 6.01
N MET A 518 -5.74 -15.63 5.13
CA MET A 518 -6.85 -14.70 5.42
C MET A 518 -8.18 -15.46 5.51
N PRO A 519 -9.04 -15.14 6.50
CA PRO A 519 -10.42 -15.63 6.51
C PRO A 519 -11.15 -15.07 5.29
N LEU A 520 -11.66 -15.94 4.44
CA LEU A 520 -12.39 -15.57 3.23
C LEU A 520 -13.77 -16.22 3.24
N PHE A 521 -14.68 -15.67 2.44
CA PHE A 521 -15.92 -16.38 2.12
C PHE A 521 -15.64 -17.77 1.52
N PRO A 522 -16.55 -18.75 1.69
CA PRO A 522 -16.50 -20.00 0.94
C PRO A 522 -16.39 -19.76 -0.58
N VAL A 523 -15.63 -20.61 -1.26
CA VAL A 523 -15.32 -20.49 -2.69
C VAL A 523 -16.58 -20.32 -3.56
N ALA A 524 -17.68 -21.01 -3.23
CA ALA A 524 -18.96 -20.88 -3.93
C ALA A 524 -19.53 -19.44 -3.88
N ILE A 525 -19.43 -18.77 -2.73
CA ILE A 525 -19.89 -17.38 -2.55
C ILE A 525 -18.95 -16.43 -3.31
N GLN A 526 -17.64 -16.68 -3.29
CA GLN A 526 -16.69 -15.89 -4.08
C GLN A 526 -17.01 -15.97 -5.58
N TRP A 527 -17.29 -17.16 -6.11
CA TRP A 527 -17.72 -17.32 -7.51
C TRP A 527 -19.04 -16.62 -7.81
N ALA A 528 -20.03 -16.72 -6.91
CA ALA A 528 -21.29 -16.00 -7.09
C ALA A 528 -21.07 -14.48 -7.15
N LEU A 529 -20.23 -13.93 -6.27
CA LEU A 529 -19.85 -12.51 -6.30
C LEU A 529 -19.07 -12.17 -7.57
N ALA A 530 -18.18 -13.04 -8.04
CA ALA A 530 -17.44 -12.83 -9.28
C ALA A 530 -18.36 -12.77 -10.50
N VAL A 531 -19.36 -13.65 -10.58
CA VAL A 531 -20.39 -13.63 -11.62
C VAL A 531 -21.22 -12.35 -11.55
N LEU A 532 -21.60 -11.89 -10.35
CA LEU A 532 -22.33 -10.63 -10.19
C LEU A 532 -21.48 -9.43 -10.64
N VAL A 533 -20.21 -9.37 -10.25
CA VAL A 533 -19.29 -8.31 -10.69
C VAL A 533 -19.11 -8.34 -12.21
N ALA A 534 -18.89 -9.53 -12.80
CA ALA A 534 -18.75 -9.70 -14.23
C ALA A 534 -20.01 -9.25 -14.99
N ALA A 535 -21.20 -9.61 -14.50
CA ALA A 535 -22.47 -9.14 -15.06
C ALA A 535 -22.62 -7.62 -14.95
N GLY A 536 -22.21 -7.02 -13.84
CA GLY A 536 -22.20 -5.56 -13.67
C GLY A 536 -21.26 -4.87 -14.67
N VAL A 537 -20.04 -5.37 -14.81
CA VAL A 537 -19.07 -4.83 -15.78
C VAL A 537 -19.57 -5.01 -17.22
N ALA A 538 -20.05 -6.20 -17.60
CA ALA A 538 -20.60 -6.48 -18.93
C ALA A 538 -21.81 -5.57 -19.25
N GLY A 539 -22.71 -5.39 -18.29
CA GLY A 539 -23.84 -4.47 -18.41
C GLY A 539 -23.40 -3.02 -18.62
N PHE A 540 -22.35 -2.58 -17.93
CA PHE A 540 -21.81 -1.23 -18.10
C PHE A 540 -21.14 -1.05 -19.46
N VAL A 541 -20.35 -2.04 -19.91
CA VAL A 541 -19.72 -2.02 -21.24
C VAL A 541 -20.80 -1.97 -22.32
N ALA A 542 -21.84 -2.81 -22.23
CA ALA A 542 -22.97 -2.77 -23.15
C ALA A 542 -23.69 -1.40 -23.15
N LEU A 543 -23.86 -0.78 -21.98
CA LEU A 543 -24.44 0.55 -21.84
C LEU A 543 -23.60 1.63 -22.55
N VAL A 544 -22.26 1.57 -22.41
CA VAL A 544 -21.33 2.50 -23.08
C VAL A 544 -21.31 2.28 -24.58
N LEU A 545 -21.21 1.04 -25.05
CA LEU A 545 -21.20 0.70 -26.48
C LEU A 545 -22.50 1.10 -27.19
N ARG A 546 -23.65 0.98 -26.50
CA ARG A 546 -24.95 1.45 -26.98
C ARG A 546 -25.16 2.97 -26.82
N ARG A 547 -24.11 3.71 -26.44
CA ARG A 547 -24.13 5.17 -26.22
C ARG A 547 -25.15 5.62 -25.16
N GLY A 548 -25.56 4.72 -24.26
CA GLY A 548 -26.44 5.01 -23.13
C GLY A 548 -25.72 5.64 -21.94
N PHE A 549 -24.39 5.74 -21.99
CA PHE A 549 -23.56 6.40 -20.98
C PHE A 549 -22.47 7.25 -21.66
N PRO A 550 -22.20 8.49 -21.20
CA PRO A 550 -21.22 9.35 -21.83
C PRO A 550 -19.79 8.79 -21.74
N LEU A 551 -19.04 8.83 -22.85
CA LEU A 551 -17.68 8.27 -22.94
C LEU A 551 -16.68 8.96 -21.99
N ALA A 552 -16.83 10.27 -21.77
CA ALA A 552 -15.93 11.07 -20.94
C ALA A 552 -15.84 10.55 -19.48
N PRO A 553 -16.94 10.46 -18.71
CA PRO A 553 -16.92 9.83 -17.39
C PRO A 553 -16.60 8.33 -17.47
N ALA A 554 -16.97 7.61 -18.54
CA ALA A 554 -16.63 6.18 -18.65
C ALA A 554 -15.12 5.96 -18.69
N ALA A 555 -14.39 6.79 -19.43
CA ALA A 555 -12.93 6.74 -19.50
C ALA A 555 -12.27 7.00 -18.14
N VAL A 556 -12.78 7.96 -17.35
CA VAL A 556 -12.29 8.24 -15.99
C VAL A 556 -12.56 7.08 -15.04
N LEU A 557 -13.75 6.48 -15.09
CA LEU A 557 -14.10 5.33 -14.26
C LEU A 557 -13.24 4.10 -14.61
N ALA A 558 -13.08 3.82 -15.91
CA ALA A 558 -12.26 2.72 -16.39
C ALA A 558 -10.79 2.90 -16.03
N SER A 559 -10.22 4.10 -16.22
CA SER A 559 -8.83 4.36 -15.85
C SER A 559 -8.61 4.26 -14.35
N ALA A 560 -9.55 4.72 -13.51
CA ALA A 560 -9.46 4.54 -12.07
C ALA A 560 -9.42 3.06 -11.65
N ILE A 561 -10.30 2.23 -12.23
CA ILE A 561 -10.33 0.78 -11.95
C ILE A 561 -9.03 0.11 -12.42
N VAL A 562 -8.58 0.41 -13.64
CA VAL A 562 -7.39 -0.21 -14.23
C VAL A 562 -6.12 0.22 -13.50
N CYS A 563 -5.91 1.52 -13.26
CA CYS A 563 -4.68 2.00 -12.63
C CYS A 563 -4.56 1.54 -11.17
N VAL A 564 -5.65 1.61 -10.38
CA VAL A 564 -5.63 1.14 -8.98
C VAL A 564 -5.56 -0.38 -8.92
N GLY A 565 -6.28 -1.10 -9.79
CA GLY A 565 -6.24 -2.56 -9.87
C GLY A 565 -4.87 -3.09 -10.26
N ALA A 566 -4.26 -2.49 -11.29
CA ALA A 566 -2.90 -2.81 -11.71
C ALA A 566 -1.90 -2.53 -10.59
N ALA A 567 -1.98 -1.38 -9.93
CA ALA A 567 -1.09 -1.07 -8.81
C ALA A 567 -1.25 -2.02 -7.62
N ALA A 568 -2.47 -2.50 -7.35
CA ALA A 568 -2.73 -3.46 -6.28
C ALA A 568 -2.19 -4.85 -6.61
N VAL A 569 -2.29 -5.31 -7.86
CA VAL A 569 -1.82 -6.65 -8.29
C VAL A 569 -0.32 -6.67 -8.57
N LEU A 570 0.20 -5.61 -9.19
CA LEU A 570 1.60 -5.46 -9.58
C LEU A 570 2.48 -4.90 -8.47
N GLN A 571 1.94 -4.73 -7.26
CA GLN A 571 2.78 -4.43 -6.11
C GLN A 571 3.81 -5.56 -5.96
N THR A 572 5.10 -5.19 -5.91
CA THR A 572 6.24 -6.11 -5.80
C THR A 572 6.31 -7.14 -6.94
N VAL A 573 6.47 -6.69 -8.19
CA VAL A 573 6.69 -7.57 -9.36
C VAL A 573 8.16 -7.51 -9.83
N PRO A 574 8.83 -8.66 -10.04
CA PRO A 574 8.36 -10.01 -9.71
C PRO A 574 8.16 -10.20 -8.19
N PRO A 575 7.20 -11.04 -7.75
CA PRO A 575 6.99 -11.36 -6.34
C PRO A 575 8.31 -11.84 -5.74
N THR A 576 8.76 -11.23 -4.64
CA THR A 576 9.98 -11.63 -3.94
C THR A 576 9.70 -12.31 -2.60
N GLU A 577 8.43 -12.35 -2.19
CA GLU A 577 7.98 -12.97 -0.95
C GLU A 577 6.52 -13.41 -1.05
N VAL A 578 6.14 -14.38 -0.20
CA VAL A 578 4.76 -14.84 -0.04
C VAL A 578 3.95 -13.78 0.70
N GLU A 579 3.62 -12.69 0.00
CA GLU A 579 2.78 -11.62 0.51
C GLU A 579 1.31 -11.82 0.11
N ALA A 580 0.45 -11.81 1.11
CA ALA A 580 -1.00 -11.84 0.94
C ALA A 580 -1.50 -10.48 0.42
N ILE A 581 -2.11 -10.43 -0.76
CA ILE A 581 -2.70 -9.18 -1.27
C ILE A 581 -4.09 -8.98 -0.70
N SER A 582 -4.25 -7.89 0.05
CA SER A 582 -5.53 -7.48 0.60
C SER A 582 -6.34 -6.64 -0.39
N GLY A 583 -7.59 -7.00 -0.60
CA GLY A 583 -8.54 -6.27 -1.46
C GLY A 583 -8.81 -4.83 -0.99
N ARG A 584 -8.44 -4.48 0.25
CA ARG A 584 -8.52 -3.09 0.74
C ARG A 584 -7.74 -2.09 -0.10
N TYR A 585 -6.70 -2.55 -0.81
CA TYR A 585 -5.92 -1.70 -1.72
C TYR A 585 -6.71 -1.25 -2.96
N LEU A 586 -7.89 -1.83 -3.22
CA LEU A 586 -8.79 -1.41 -4.29
C LEU A 586 -9.79 -0.32 -3.86
N PHE A 587 -9.91 -0.03 -2.56
CA PHE A 587 -10.85 0.99 -2.06
C PHE A 587 -10.59 2.43 -2.53
N PRO A 588 -9.37 2.85 -2.91
CA PRO A 588 -9.18 4.14 -3.60
C PRO A 588 -10.00 4.29 -4.90
N ALA A 589 -10.35 3.18 -5.56
CA ALA A 589 -11.23 3.16 -6.74
C ALA A 589 -12.69 2.78 -6.41
N LEU A 590 -13.11 2.75 -5.14
CA LEU A 590 -14.44 2.31 -4.72
C LEU A 590 -15.57 3.12 -5.38
N VAL A 591 -15.38 4.43 -5.57
CA VAL A 591 -16.33 5.28 -6.31
C VAL A 591 -16.52 4.77 -7.74
N ALA A 592 -15.43 4.41 -8.41
CA ALA A 592 -15.48 3.92 -9.78
C ALA A 592 -16.16 2.55 -9.86
N PHE A 593 -15.77 1.60 -8.99
CA PHE A 593 -16.38 0.27 -8.93
C PHE A 593 -17.89 0.35 -8.68
N THR A 594 -18.31 1.12 -7.69
CA THR A 594 -19.74 1.18 -7.31
C THR A 594 -20.60 1.86 -8.38
N VAL A 595 -20.09 2.88 -9.09
CA VAL A 595 -20.79 3.50 -10.22
C VAL A 595 -20.92 2.53 -11.39
N VAL A 596 -19.83 1.86 -11.77
CA VAL A 596 -19.82 0.87 -12.86
C VAL A 596 -20.81 -0.25 -12.59
N LEU A 597 -20.76 -0.85 -11.39
CA LEU A 597 -21.70 -1.91 -10.99
C LEU A 597 -23.14 -1.42 -10.92
N ALA A 598 -23.41 -0.24 -10.34
CA ALA A 598 -24.76 0.32 -10.28
C ALA A 598 -25.37 0.53 -11.67
N ALA A 599 -24.61 1.12 -12.58
CA ALA A 599 -25.05 1.40 -13.94
C ALA A 599 -25.26 0.12 -14.75
N GLY A 600 -24.31 -0.82 -14.65
CA GLY A 600 -24.36 -2.06 -15.41
C GLY A 600 -25.45 -3.02 -14.94
N TRP A 601 -25.58 -3.23 -13.61
CA TRP A 601 -26.71 -4.01 -13.09
C TRP A 601 -28.03 -3.36 -13.43
N ARG A 602 -28.15 -2.02 -13.34
CA ARG A 602 -29.38 -1.36 -13.76
C ARG A 602 -29.68 -1.55 -15.24
N HIS A 603 -28.68 -1.56 -16.11
CA HIS A 603 -28.86 -1.78 -17.55
C HIS A 603 -29.39 -3.18 -17.85
N LEU A 604 -28.88 -4.20 -17.15
CA LEU A 604 -29.30 -5.59 -17.31
C LEU A 604 -30.59 -5.92 -16.57
N TRP A 605 -31.03 -5.08 -15.63
CA TRP A 605 -32.21 -5.33 -14.80
C TRP A 605 -33.52 -5.16 -15.61
N PRO A 606 -34.30 -6.24 -15.82
CA PRO A 606 -35.50 -6.18 -16.66
C PRO A 606 -36.71 -5.57 -15.94
N ALA A 607 -36.74 -5.62 -14.60
CA ALA A 607 -37.89 -5.19 -13.82
C ALA A 607 -37.89 -3.68 -13.50
N THR A 608 -38.88 -3.24 -12.72
CA THR A 608 -39.06 -1.82 -12.39
C THR A 608 -37.90 -1.25 -11.58
N THR A 609 -37.74 0.08 -11.64
CA THR A 609 -36.71 0.79 -10.87
C THR A 609 -36.90 0.60 -9.35
N ASP A 610 -38.13 0.46 -8.88
CA ASP A 610 -38.40 0.23 -7.46
C ASP A 610 -38.04 -1.19 -7.03
N ALA A 611 -38.27 -2.20 -7.88
CA ALA A 611 -37.78 -3.56 -7.64
C ALA A 611 -36.23 -3.60 -7.56
N PHE A 612 -35.54 -2.93 -8.49
CA PHE A 612 -34.07 -2.84 -8.45
C PHE A 612 -33.55 -2.23 -7.14
N ARG A 613 -34.17 -1.14 -6.69
CA ARG A 613 -33.80 -0.47 -5.43
C ARG A 613 -34.11 -1.32 -4.21
N LEU A 614 -35.21 -2.07 -4.23
CA LEU A 614 -35.56 -2.99 -3.15
C LEU A 614 -34.50 -4.10 -3.04
N VAL A 615 -34.15 -4.74 -4.17
CA VAL A 615 -33.14 -5.80 -4.18
C VAL A 615 -31.78 -5.29 -3.69
N LEU A 616 -31.33 -4.11 -4.14
CA LEU A 616 -30.09 -3.49 -3.64
C LEU A 616 -30.13 -3.16 -2.15
N ARG A 617 -31.30 -2.84 -1.59
CA ARG A 617 -31.43 -2.57 -0.16
C ARG A 617 -31.45 -3.85 0.67
N LEU A 618 -32.06 -4.91 0.15
CA LEU A 618 -32.11 -6.22 0.79
C LEU A 618 -30.76 -6.95 0.71
N SER A 619 -29.96 -6.68 -0.32
CA SER A 619 -28.62 -7.28 -0.43
C SER A 619 -27.66 -6.81 0.67
N ILE A 620 -27.82 -5.57 1.19
CA ILE A 620 -26.99 -5.03 2.29
C ILE A 620 -27.08 -5.92 3.54
N PRO A 621 -28.24 -6.08 4.21
CA PRO A 621 -28.31 -6.94 5.38
C PRO A 621 -27.98 -8.40 5.04
N ALA A 622 -28.36 -8.91 3.85
CA ALA A 622 -28.07 -10.28 3.46
C ALA A 622 -26.56 -10.58 3.43
N ILE A 623 -25.76 -9.74 2.75
CA ILE A 623 -24.32 -9.97 2.66
C ILE A 623 -23.59 -9.70 3.99
N GLN A 624 -24.08 -8.74 4.79
CA GLN A 624 -23.52 -8.48 6.12
C GLN A 624 -23.80 -9.64 7.09
N LEU A 625 -25.01 -10.21 7.08
CA LEU A 625 -25.32 -11.41 7.86
C LEU A 625 -24.51 -12.62 7.42
N LEU A 626 -24.33 -12.80 6.11
CA LEU A 626 -23.49 -13.86 5.55
C LEU A 626 -22.04 -13.71 6.00
N PHE A 627 -21.50 -12.49 5.96
CA PHE A 627 -20.17 -12.17 6.46
C PHE A 627 -20.03 -12.46 7.96
N ILE A 628 -21.01 -12.04 8.75
CA ILE A 628 -21.01 -12.29 10.20
C ILE A 628 -20.96 -13.79 10.48
N ALA A 629 -21.86 -14.56 9.85
CA ALA A 629 -21.99 -16.00 10.11
C ALA A 629 -20.79 -16.82 9.62
N LEU A 630 -20.26 -16.50 8.44
CA LEU A 630 -19.26 -17.35 7.77
C LEU A 630 -17.81 -16.88 7.95
N VAL A 631 -17.59 -15.62 8.33
CA VAL A 631 -16.23 -15.05 8.43
C VAL A 631 -15.98 -14.49 9.84
N LEU A 632 -16.84 -13.59 10.33
CA LEU A 632 -16.57 -12.90 11.60
C LEU A 632 -16.73 -13.79 12.83
N VAL A 633 -17.83 -14.54 12.95
CA VAL A 633 -18.06 -15.43 14.12
C VAL A 633 -16.99 -16.53 14.20
N PRO A 634 -16.63 -17.23 13.11
CA PRO A 634 -15.50 -18.16 13.13
C PRO A 634 -14.18 -17.53 13.53
N PHE A 635 -13.92 -16.27 13.13
CA PHE A 635 -12.72 -15.55 13.54
C PHE A 635 -12.68 -15.21 15.05
N LEU A 636 -13.83 -14.91 15.65
CA LEU A 636 -13.93 -14.52 17.06
C LEU A 636 -13.94 -15.71 18.03
N SER A 637 -14.40 -16.87 17.56
CA SER A 637 -14.45 -18.13 18.32
C SER A 637 -13.03 -18.61 18.60
#